data_AF-A0A6J2X821-F1
#
_entry.id   AF-A0A6J2X821-F1
#
_cell.length_a   1.000
_cell.length_b   1.000
_cell.length_c   1.000
_cell.angle_alpha   90.00
_cell.angle_beta   90.00
_cell.angle_gamma   90.00
#
_symmetry.space_group_name_H-M   'P 1'
#
loop_
_entity.id
_entity.type
_entity.pdbx_description
1 polymer ?
#
loop_
_entity_poly.entity_id
_entity_poly.type
_entity_poly.pdbx_seq_one_letter_code
_entity_poly.pdbx_strand_id
1 'polypeptide(L)'
;MVENNTVSVSKGVFVFKNNFKHTSMLSHGNTSKMFSKNLWHKEFNLLWNSISEDIEVLTCNMFSLMTKDLLSYIRQAYYNSSVCEIPTAALLTGINMPDHDKQFKNLKRQIINDVSPHVALLNSQDCSSVKSLMDNMVYQFLNNSGWDKSSNGNFGNNFKKSQLNLSLLERWYENLYYTKNKSAQPINKNLLIVVLPNFESFNIGVLQKFILIASSYLQKLPFLFVFGIATSISTLYTAFPYHVSSKISIKVFKNESSIHLLKKILENVFLNSFCAFQLGGKIFNLFTDIFLFYDYSVNNFIQNIKYTMMEHFCYGNAMALCSLDRNDVKNTLNIFKSEDFENVRHLKSFRQLVESESYQNQINLLTNDVYLKGVIFENIVILQKYIRRLHIFLRCLYILVSDLPGHPLGKHLYELYATCVSEDVTKTPQYQECLRLLSFQSQNNLCVKLNEIVAILDESINKNSKRTQMKEFYSKIKDYIILLNDLNDAEMDVVDESISPNNSFTNCTDRKSLKESLLLRTKSRMEPLTKYAKLRKDILETISSNFEIHLVQPSSLCFYEIFFFDDISIQNKIIGIHRTAIHTALNDPQVYLQCNCCKLNNSHSIKPKMPDICITYKLHLECGKMINMYDWLQAFLCIIDSSFNAENNTNSKINPQYQQG
;
A
#
# COMPACT_ATOMS: atom_id res chain seq x y z
N MET A 1 33.06 -9.61 -39.06
CA MET A 1 32.19 -8.62 -38.39
C MET A 1 30.85 -8.70 -39.09
N VAL A 2 29.85 -9.33 -38.46
CA VAL A 2 28.47 -9.27 -38.94
C VAL A 2 28.00 -7.86 -38.63
N GLU A 3 27.73 -7.05 -39.65
CA GLU A 3 27.17 -5.72 -39.46
C GLU A 3 25.81 -5.88 -38.76
N ASN A 4 25.73 -5.46 -37.50
CA ASN A 4 24.46 -5.37 -36.80
C ASN A 4 23.63 -4.28 -37.50
N ASN A 5 22.78 -4.67 -38.46
CA ASN A 5 21.92 -3.79 -39.26
C ASN A 5 20.99 -2.88 -38.43
N THR A 6 20.88 -3.13 -37.12
CA THR A 6 20.10 -2.34 -36.15
C THR A 6 20.90 -1.22 -35.48
N VAL A 7 22.23 -1.16 -35.67
CA VAL A 7 23.10 -0.14 -35.10
C VAL A 7 23.52 0.82 -36.22
N SER A 8 23.27 2.12 -36.05
CA SER A 8 23.68 3.15 -37.01
C SER A 8 24.55 4.17 -36.33
N VAL A 9 25.60 4.59 -37.03
CA VAL A 9 26.51 5.67 -36.59
C VAL A 9 25.84 7.05 -36.70
N SER A 10 24.82 7.21 -37.55
CA SER A 10 24.20 8.51 -37.84
C SER A 10 22.79 8.69 -37.28
N LYS A 11 22.10 7.61 -36.89
CA LYS A 11 20.70 7.66 -36.43
C LYS A 11 20.58 7.15 -35.00
N GLY A 12 19.94 7.94 -34.14
CA GLY A 12 19.62 7.56 -32.75
C GLY A 12 18.22 6.97 -32.54
N VAL A 13 17.34 6.99 -33.56
CA VAL A 13 15.97 6.46 -33.48
C VAL A 13 15.66 5.63 -34.72
N PHE A 14 15.22 4.39 -34.53
CA PHE A 14 14.79 3.49 -35.59
C PHE A 14 13.30 3.20 -35.43
N VAL A 15 12.50 3.66 -36.39
CA VAL A 15 11.04 3.45 -36.35
C VAL A 15 10.69 2.23 -37.19
N PHE A 16 10.35 1.13 -36.54
CA PHE A 16 9.81 -0.07 -37.19
C PHE A 16 8.28 0.06 -37.31
N LYS A 17 7.82 0.72 -38.38
CA LYS A 17 6.37 0.89 -38.64
C LYS A 17 5.78 -0.40 -39.18
N ASN A 18 5.25 -1.25 -38.31
CA ASN A 18 4.41 -2.38 -38.70
C ASN A 18 3.00 -1.89 -39.13
N ASN A 19 2.88 -1.22 -40.27
CA ASN A 19 1.62 -0.78 -40.90
C ASN A 19 0.55 -0.19 -39.96
N PHE A 20 0.96 0.66 -39.00
CA PHE A 20 0.03 1.40 -38.16
C PHE A 20 -0.77 2.42 -39.00
N LYS A 21 -2.05 2.14 -39.24
CA LYS A 21 -3.02 3.14 -39.74
C LYS A 21 -3.55 3.93 -38.55
N HIS A 22 -3.67 5.25 -38.71
CA HIS A 22 -4.10 6.21 -37.68
C HIS A 22 -5.48 5.94 -37.04
N THR A 23 -6.27 5.01 -37.59
CA THR A 23 -7.63 4.66 -37.16
C THR A 23 -7.74 3.40 -36.33
N SER A 24 -6.67 2.61 -36.17
CA SER A 24 -6.68 1.49 -35.24
C SER A 24 -6.18 1.96 -33.88
N MET A 25 -7.09 2.26 -32.96
CA MET A 25 -6.76 2.23 -31.54
C MET A 25 -6.02 0.92 -31.26
N LEU A 26 -4.81 1.04 -30.73
CA LEU A 26 -4.01 -0.08 -30.25
C LEU A 26 -4.90 -0.96 -29.36
N SER A 27 -5.30 -2.13 -29.84
CA SER A 27 -5.71 -3.19 -28.92
C SER A 27 -4.49 -3.43 -28.03
N HIS A 28 -4.59 -3.13 -26.74
CA HIS A 28 -3.61 -3.56 -25.76
C HIS A 28 -3.24 -5.02 -26.05
N GLY A 29 -1.92 -5.24 -26.24
CA GLY A 29 -1.24 -6.43 -26.72
C GLY A 29 -2.02 -7.74 -26.88
N ASN A 30 -1.79 -8.41 -28.02
CA ASN A 30 -2.15 -9.81 -28.30
C ASN A 30 -1.71 -10.82 -27.20
N THR A 31 -0.90 -10.43 -26.22
CA THR A 31 -0.55 -11.24 -25.05
C THR A 31 -1.75 -11.53 -24.16
N SER A 32 -2.66 -10.56 -23.99
CA SER A 32 -3.93 -10.77 -23.28
C SER A 32 -4.77 -11.88 -23.95
N LYS A 33 -4.72 -11.99 -25.28
CA LYS A 33 -5.38 -13.06 -26.04
C LYS A 33 -4.68 -14.43 -25.94
N MET A 34 -3.36 -14.45 -25.72
CA MET A 34 -2.63 -15.71 -25.49
C MET A 34 -3.00 -16.32 -24.14
N PHE A 35 -3.04 -15.50 -23.08
CA PHE A 35 -3.31 -15.98 -21.72
C PHE A 35 -4.81 -15.98 -21.37
N SER A 36 -5.68 -15.28 -22.09
CA SER A 36 -7.13 -15.25 -21.81
C SER A 36 -7.82 -16.61 -21.86
N LYS A 37 -7.22 -17.61 -22.54
CA LYS A 37 -7.72 -18.97 -22.53
C LYS A 37 -7.41 -19.71 -21.23
N ASN A 38 -6.35 -19.33 -20.52
CA ASN A 38 -5.94 -19.99 -19.29
C ASN A 38 -6.91 -19.69 -18.16
N LEU A 39 -7.19 -20.69 -17.33
CA LEU A 39 -8.12 -20.59 -16.21
C LEU A 39 -7.60 -19.61 -15.16
N TRP A 40 -6.31 -19.69 -14.80
CA TRP A 40 -5.70 -18.80 -13.81
C TRP A 40 -5.81 -17.31 -14.18
N HIS A 41 -5.71 -16.97 -15.47
CA HIS A 41 -5.79 -15.58 -15.93
C HIS A 41 -7.21 -15.02 -15.88
N LYS A 42 -8.23 -15.88 -16.09
CA LYS A 42 -9.63 -15.46 -15.94
C LYS A 42 -9.94 -15.14 -14.48
N GLU A 43 -9.60 -16.05 -13.58
CA GLU A 43 -9.80 -15.87 -12.13
C GLU A 43 -9.03 -14.66 -11.60
N PHE A 44 -7.77 -14.49 -12.01
CA PHE A 44 -6.99 -13.31 -11.68
C PHE A 44 -7.70 -12.01 -12.04
N ASN A 45 -8.22 -11.89 -13.27
CA ASN A 45 -8.91 -10.68 -13.70
C ASN A 45 -10.23 -10.45 -12.98
N LEU A 46 -11.00 -11.50 -12.71
CA LEU A 46 -12.26 -11.39 -11.96
C LEU A 46 -12.01 -10.86 -10.55
N LEU A 47 -11.06 -11.47 -9.83
CA LEU A 47 -10.70 -11.06 -8.48
C LEU A 47 -10.06 -9.67 -8.45
N TRP A 48 -9.15 -9.37 -9.37
CA TRP A 48 -8.49 -8.07 -9.42
C TRP A 48 -9.46 -6.94 -9.74
N ASN A 49 -10.42 -7.15 -10.64
CA ASN A 49 -11.43 -6.15 -10.96
C ASN A 49 -12.32 -5.88 -9.74
N SER A 50 -12.77 -6.91 -9.03
CA SER A 50 -13.54 -6.74 -7.79
C SER A 50 -12.75 -5.93 -6.75
N ILE A 51 -11.50 -6.31 -6.49
CA ILE A 51 -10.63 -5.62 -5.53
C ILE A 51 -10.38 -4.16 -5.97
N SER A 52 -10.15 -3.92 -7.25
CA SER A 52 -9.92 -2.57 -7.79
C SER A 52 -11.17 -1.70 -7.67
N GLU A 53 -12.36 -2.25 -7.94
CA GLU A 53 -13.63 -1.55 -7.76
C GLU A 53 -13.86 -1.19 -6.30
N ASP A 54 -13.63 -2.13 -5.36
CA ASP A 54 -13.75 -1.88 -3.92
C ASP A 54 -12.81 -0.76 -3.46
N ILE A 55 -11.54 -0.78 -3.92
CA ILE A 55 -10.56 0.27 -3.62
C ILE A 55 -11.00 1.63 -4.21
N GLU A 56 -11.50 1.65 -5.45
CA GLU A 56 -11.97 2.88 -6.07
C GLU A 56 -13.20 3.46 -5.36
N VAL A 57 -14.13 2.62 -4.92
CA VAL A 57 -15.29 3.05 -4.12
C VAL A 57 -14.85 3.61 -2.77
N LEU A 58 -13.96 2.92 -2.05
CA LEU A 58 -13.45 3.39 -0.76
C LEU A 58 -12.71 4.71 -0.88
N THR A 59 -11.80 4.83 -1.85
CA THR A 59 -11.07 6.07 -2.09
C THR A 59 -12.04 7.21 -2.43
N CYS A 60 -13.01 7.00 -3.32
CA CYS A 60 -14.01 8.00 -3.66
C CYS A 60 -14.85 8.44 -2.44
N ASN A 61 -15.25 7.50 -1.58
CA ASN A 61 -15.98 7.82 -0.35
C ASN A 61 -15.16 8.71 0.57
N MET A 62 -13.87 8.41 0.74
CA MET A 62 -12.98 9.19 1.59
C MET A 62 -12.76 10.61 1.07
N PHE A 63 -12.57 10.77 -0.24
CA PHE A 63 -12.44 12.10 -0.85
C PHE A 63 -13.76 12.87 -0.86
N SER A 64 -14.91 12.20 -0.90
CA SER A 64 -16.21 12.86 -1.01
C SER A 64 -16.53 13.82 0.13
N LEU A 65 -16.12 13.51 1.37
CA LEU A 65 -16.32 14.38 2.53
C LEU A 65 -15.58 15.70 2.35
N MET A 66 -14.30 15.60 2.00
CA MET A 66 -13.43 16.74 1.75
C MET A 66 -13.86 17.56 0.53
N THR A 67 -14.30 16.88 -0.54
CA THR A 67 -14.84 17.58 -1.71
C THR A 67 -16.14 18.30 -1.39
N LYS A 68 -17.04 17.74 -0.57
CA LYS A 68 -18.28 18.43 -0.16
C LYS A 68 -17.97 19.74 0.58
N ASP A 69 -17.03 19.72 1.51
CA ASP A 69 -16.59 20.91 2.24
C ASP A 69 -15.98 21.96 1.29
N LEU A 70 -15.13 21.52 0.36
CA LEU A 70 -14.54 22.38 -0.66
C LEU A 70 -15.58 22.97 -1.61
N LEU A 71 -16.56 22.18 -2.07
CA LEU A 71 -17.66 22.64 -2.92
C LEU A 71 -18.55 23.65 -2.20
N SER A 72 -18.83 23.43 -0.91
CA SER A 72 -19.60 24.38 -0.09
C SER A 72 -18.89 25.74 0.01
N TYR A 73 -17.57 25.72 0.16
CA TYR A 73 -16.75 26.93 0.20
C TYR A 73 -16.68 27.64 -1.16
N ILE A 74 -16.50 26.89 -2.26
CA ILE A 74 -16.48 27.47 -3.61
C ILE A 74 -17.81 28.17 -3.91
N ARG A 75 -18.94 27.56 -3.51
CA ARG A 75 -20.26 28.20 -3.61
C ARG A 75 -20.24 29.51 -2.82
N GLN A 76 -19.90 29.47 -1.53
CA GLN A 76 -19.92 30.62 -0.62
C GLN A 76 -18.97 31.77 -1.00
N ALA A 77 -17.89 31.50 -1.72
CA ALA A 77 -16.77 32.43 -1.95
C ALA A 77 -17.18 33.78 -2.57
N TYR A 78 -18.23 33.83 -3.39
CA TYR A 78 -18.65 35.03 -4.10
C TYR A 78 -20.08 35.50 -3.81
N TYR A 79 -20.77 34.92 -2.82
CA TYR A 79 -22.12 35.40 -2.44
C TYR A 79 -22.11 36.77 -1.76
N ASN A 80 -21.01 37.15 -1.09
CA ASN A 80 -20.88 38.46 -0.44
C ASN A 80 -20.13 39.43 -1.37
N SER A 81 -20.85 40.43 -1.89
CA SER A 81 -20.35 41.35 -2.91
C SER A 81 -19.38 42.41 -2.39
N SER A 82 -18.14 42.31 -2.90
CA SER A 82 -17.03 43.28 -3.08
C SER A 82 -15.71 42.66 -2.63
N VAL A 83 -15.40 41.51 -3.22
CA VAL A 83 -14.19 40.77 -2.93
C VAL A 83 -12.99 41.58 -3.45
N CYS A 84 -12.07 42.00 -2.57
CA CYS A 84 -10.82 42.68 -2.94
C CYS A 84 -9.64 41.72 -3.09
N GLU A 85 -9.81 40.46 -2.67
CA GLU A 85 -8.77 39.43 -2.56
C GLU A 85 -9.22 38.17 -3.30
N ILE A 86 -8.32 37.44 -3.97
CA ILE A 86 -8.65 36.20 -4.67
C ILE A 86 -8.97 35.11 -3.63
N PRO A 87 -10.18 34.54 -3.58
CA PRO A 87 -10.48 33.40 -2.73
C PRO A 87 -9.67 32.19 -3.16
N THR A 88 -9.00 31.58 -2.20
CA THR A 88 -8.07 30.48 -2.45
C THR A 88 -8.26 29.36 -1.45
N ALA A 89 -8.48 28.15 -1.94
CA ALA A 89 -8.49 26.93 -1.15
C ALA A 89 -7.09 26.31 -1.14
N ALA A 90 -6.49 26.19 0.04
CA ALA A 90 -5.25 25.47 0.24
C ALA A 90 -5.56 24.02 0.66
N LEU A 91 -5.39 23.07 -0.26
CA LEU A 91 -5.57 21.65 -0.04
C LEU A 91 -4.25 21.02 0.41
N LEU A 92 -4.20 20.57 1.65
CA LEU A 92 -3.07 19.80 2.17
C LEU A 92 -3.24 18.33 1.74
N THR A 93 -2.54 17.94 0.67
CA THR A 93 -2.65 16.62 0.05
C THR A 93 -1.69 15.60 0.66
N GLY A 94 -0.54 16.05 1.17
CA GLY A 94 0.54 15.17 1.64
C GLY A 94 1.61 14.94 0.57
N ILE A 95 2.61 14.12 0.90
CA ILE A 95 3.85 13.92 0.12
C ILE A 95 3.60 13.14 -1.20
N ASN A 96 2.50 12.40 -1.29
CA ASN A 96 2.21 11.48 -2.40
C ASN A 96 1.62 12.15 -3.65
N MET A 97 2.34 13.10 -4.24
CA MET A 97 1.90 13.83 -5.44
C MET A 97 1.23 12.99 -6.55
N PRO A 98 1.74 11.80 -6.97
CA PRO A 98 1.13 11.04 -8.07
C PRO A 98 -0.24 10.41 -7.71
N ASP A 99 -0.51 10.17 -6.43
CA ASP A 99 -1.78 9.59 -5.99
C ASP A 99 -2.92 10.62 -6.12
N HIS A 100 -2.58 11.89 -5.97
CA HIS A 100 -3.53 13.01 -6.04
C HIS A 100 -3.92 13.39 -7.46
N ASP A 101 -3.17 13.00 -8.50
CA ASP A 101 -3.52 13.31 -9.89
C ASP A 101 -4.90 12.76 -10.28
N LYS A 102 -5.22 11.53 -9.86
CA LYS A 102 -6.54 10.93 -10.06
C LYS A 102 -7.62 11.69 -9.28
N GLN A 103 -7.29 12.12 -8.06
CA GLN A 103 -8.19 12.84 -7.17
C GLN A 103 -8.52 14.23 -7.73
N PHE A 104 -7.52 14.99 -8.20
CA PHE A 104 -7.73 16.30 -8.82
C PHE A 104 -8.52 16.21 -10.13
N LYS A 105 -8.36 15.12 -10.90
CA LYS A 105 -9.22 14.85 -12.07
C LYS A 105 -10.66 14.57 -11.66
N ASN A 106 -10.90 13.82 -10.59
CA ASN A 106 -12.24 13.57 -10.07
C ASN A 106 -12.87 14.85 -9.47
N LEU A 107 -12.08 15.65 -8.73
CA LEU A 107 -12.48 16.95 -8.20
C LEU A 107 -12.83 17.91 -9.34
N LYS A 108 -12.05 17.95 -10.43
CA LYS A 108 -12.41 18.71 -11.64
C LYS A 108 -13.78 18.30 -12.18
N ARG A 109 -14.06 16.99 -12.30
CA ARG A 109 -15.36 16.50 -12.78
C ARG A 109 -16.51 16.91 -11.83
N GLN A 110 -16.30 16.79 -10.53
CA GLN A 110 -17.29 17.17 -9.52
C GLN A 110 -17.59 18.67 -9.53
N ILE A 111 -16.56 19.52 -9.63
CA ILE A 111 -16.74 20.98 -9.71
C ILE A 111 -17.48 21.39 -10.99
N ILE A 112 -17.19 20.75 -12.13
CA ILE A 112 -17.87 21.02 -13.40
C ILE A 112 -19.37 20.73 -13.30
N ASN A 113 -19.74 19.65 -12.61
CA ASN A 113 -21.14 19.24 -12.46
C ASN A 113 -21.90 20.13 -11.44
N ASP A 114 -21.25 20.51 -10.34
CA ASP A 114 -21.93 21.05 -9.15
C ASP A 114 -21.82 22.57 -8.95
N VAL A 115 -20.83 23.24 -9.57
CA VAL A 115 -20.53 24.66 -9.31
C VAL A 115 -20.41 25.47 -10.60
N SER A 116 -19.43 25.15 -11.45
CA SER A 116 -19.13 25.99 -12.61
C SER A 116 -18.47 25.18 -13.71
N PRO A 117 -18.85 25.40 -14.98
CA PRO A 117 -18.29 24.67 -16.12
C PRO A 117 -16.81 25.03 -16.41
N HIS A 118 -16.27 26.08 -15.80
CA HIS A 118 -14.96 26.63 -16.11
C HIS A 118 -13.90 26.26 -15.07
N VAL A 119 -13.23 25.13 -15.28
CA VAL A 119 -12.12 24.66 -14.44
C VAL A 119 -10.86 24.44 -15.29
N ALA A 120 -9.74 25.05 -14.90
CA ALA A 120 -8.42 24.84 -15.47
C ALA A 120 -7.54 24.08 -14.47
N LEU A 121 -6.92 22.96 -14.89
CA LEU A 121 -5.94 22.19 -14.12
C LEU A 121 -4.56 22.44 -14.74
N LEU A 122 -3.71 23.19 -14.04
CA LEU A 122 -2.40 23.58 -14.56
C LEU A 122 -1.30 22.72 -13.93
N ASN A 123 -0.49 22.06 -14.77
CA ASN A 123 0.68 21.32 -14.31
C ASN A 123 1.92 22.23 -14.30
N SER A 124 2.82 21.99 -13.35
CA SER A 124 4.07 22.76 -13.22
C SER A 124 4.98 22.64 -14.45
N GLN A 125 5.02 21.44 -15.06
CA GLN A 125 5.85 21.13 -16.23
C GLN A 125 5.52 22.03 -17.44
N ASP A 126 4.25 22.40 -17.60
CA ASP A 126 3.78 23.21 -18.72
C ASP A 126 3.87 24.74 -18.42
N CYS A 127 4.19 25.10 -17.17
CA CYS A 127 4.10 26.47 -16.64
C CYS A 127 5.47 27.05 -16.26
N SER A 128 6.46 26.93 -17.15
CA SER A 128 7.82 27.47 -16.92
C SER A 128 7.90 29.01 -16.97
N SER A 129 6.98 29.66 -17.70
CA SER A 129 6.94 31.12 -17.86
C SER A 129 5.54 31.67 -17.59
N VAL A 130 5.42 32.97 -17.26
CA VAL A 130 4.11 33.62 -17.07
C VAL A 130 3.27 33.53 -18.35
N LYS A 131 3.91 33.63 -19.52
CA LYS A 131 3.24 33.48 -20.82
C LYS A 131 2.67 32.07 -20.99
N SER A 132 3.46 31.03 -20.77
CA SER A 132 2.99 29.65 -20.94
C SER A 132 1.89 29.29 -19.95
N LEU A 133 1.98 29.76 -18.70
CA LEU A 133 0.95 29.58 -17.69
C LEU A 133 -0.38 30.24 -18.11
N MET A 134 -0.34 31.49 -18.56
CA MET A 134 -1.52 32.20 -19.06
C MET A 134 -2.10 31.54 -20.32
N ASP A 135 -1.25 31.22 -21.31
CA ASP A 135 -1.66 30.57 -22.54
C ASP A 135 -2.39 29.25 -22.22
N ASN A 136 -1.83 28.41 -21.34
CA ASN A 136 -2.44 27.14 -20.95
C ASN A 136 -3.74 27.32 -20.16
N MET A 137 -3.81 28.28 -19.24
CA MET A 137 -5.01 28.60 -18.48
C MET A 137 -6.16 29.02 -19.41
N VAL A 138 -5.90 30.00 -20.28
CA VAL A 138 -6.90 30.53 -21.21
C VAL A 138 -7.32 29.45 -22.21
N TYR A 139 -6.38 28.67 -22.73
CA TYR A 139 -6.66 27.53 -23.61
C TYR A 139 -7.60 26.51 -22.96
N GLN A 140 -7.36 26.16 -21.69
CA GLN A 140 -8.22 25.21 -20.97
C GLN A 140 -9.62 25.77 -20.72
N PHE A 141 -9.77 27.05 -20.38
CA PHE A 141 -11.11 27.64 -20.21
C PHE A 141 -11.90 27.70 -21.51
N LEU A 142 -11.27 28.08 -22.62
CA LEU A 142 -11.89 28.16 -23.94
C LEU A 142 -12.30 26.78 -24.48
N ASN A 143 -11.49 25.75 -24.23
CA ASN A 143 -11.78 24.40 -24.72
C ASN A 143 -12.70 23.59 -23.80
N ASN A 144 -12.70 23.87 -22.50
CA ASN A 144 -13.59 23.19 -21.55
C ASN A 144 -15.05 23.65 -21.65
N SER A 145 -15.38 24.75 -22.35
CA SER A 145 -16.78 25.15 -22.60
C SER A 145 -17.51 24.26 -23.62
N GLY A 146 -17.00 23.05 -23.89
CA GLY A 146 -17.50 22.11 -24.89
C GLY A 146 -18.35 20.97 -24.32
N TRP A 147 -19.28 21.25 -23.41
CA TRP A 147 -20.41 20.35 -23.13
C TRP A 147 -21.62 20.75 -23.99
N ASP A 148 -21.43 20.59 -25.31
CA ASP A 148 -22.46 20.21 -26.30
C ASP A 148 -21.79 20.08 -27.66
N LYS A 149 -21.30 18.87 -27.97
CA LYS A 149 -20.98 18.47 -29.36
C LYS A 149 -22.25 18.10 -30.15
N SER A 150 -23.40 18.62 -29.75
CA SER A 150 -24.73 18.32 -30.30
C SER A 150 -25.44 19.55 -30.89
N SER A 151 -24.83 20.74 -30.84
CA SER A 151 -25.28 21.89 -31.62
C SER A 151 -24.18 22.34 -32.56
N ASN A 152 -24.41 22.14 -33.85
CA ASN A 152 -23.60 22.67 -34.95
C ASN A 152 -23.67 24.20 -34.95
N GLY A 153 -22.90 24.83 -34.07
CA GLY A 153 -22.63 26.25 -34.02
C GLY A 153 -21.13 26.47 -33.95
N ASN A 154 -20.53 26.86 -35.07
CA ASN A 154 -19.10 27.09 -35.26
C ASN A 154 -18.52 28.13 -34.28
N PHE A 155 -18.10 27.70 -33.09
CA PHE A 155 -17.09 28.37 -32.27
C PHE A 155 -15.82 27.50 -32.07
N GLY A 156 -15.60 26.56 -32.99
CA GLY A 156 -14.35 25.81 -33.10
C GLY A 156 -13.25 26.63 -33.77
N ASN A 157 -12.85 27.76 -33.20
CA ASN A 157 -11.60 28.40 -33.59
C ASN A 157 -10.48 27.85 -32.70
N ASN A 158 -9.62 27.01 -33.28
CA ASN A 158 -8.31 26.69 -32.72
C ASN A 158 -7.49 27.99 -32.64
N PHE A 159 -7.68 28.76 -31.57
CA PHE A 159 -6.86 29.94 -31.31
C PHE A 159 -5.40 29.51 -31.26
N LYS A 160 -4.54 30.18 -32.05
CA LYS A 160 -3.10 29.94 -31.98
C LYS A 160 -2.63 30.27 -30.56
N LYS A 161 -1.73 29.46 -29.98
CA LYS A 161 -1.21 29.68 -28.61
C LYS A 161 -0.70 31.11 -28.40
N SER A 162 -0.19 31.75 -29.45
CA SER A 162 0.29 33.14 -29.42
C SER A 162 -0.77 34.21 -29.18
N GLN A 163 -2.07 33.91 -29.36
CA GLN A 163 -3.17 34.88 -29.27
C GLN A 163 -3.93 34.82 -27.92
N LEU A 164 -3.52 33.94 -27.01
CA LEU A 164 -4.21 33.66 -25.75
C LEU A 164 -3.85 34.69 -24.67
N ASN A 165 -4.54 35.84 -24.70
CA ASN A 165 -4.33 36.91 -23.73
C ASN A 165 -5.48 36.99 -22.71
N LEU A 166 -5.25 37.60 -21.55
CA LEU A 166 -6.31 37.81 -20.55
C LEU A 166 -7.44 38.70 -21.06
N SER A 167 -7.14 39.65 -21.97
CA SER A 167 -8.16 40.48 -22.63
C SER A 167 -9.08 39.67 -23.54
N LEU A 168 -8.59 38.57 -24.13
CA LEU A 168 -9.43 37.63 -24.87
C LEU A 168 -10.34 36.86 -23.90
N LEU A 169 -9.81 36.42 -22.76
CA LEU A 169 -10.58 35.76 -21.72
C LEU A 169 -11.67 36.67 -21.16
N GLU A 170 -11.36 37.94 -20.92
CA GLU A 170 -12.32 38.98 -20.51
C GLU A 170 -13.47 39.10 -21.51
N ARG A 171 -13.16 39.35 -22.79
CA ARG A 171 -14.19 39.46 -23.85
C ARG A 171 -15.00 38.19 -24.02
N TRP A 172 -14.36 37.02 -23.92
CA TRP A 172 -15.04 35.74 -24.01
C TRP A 172 -16.00 35.53 -22.84
N TYR A 173 -15.58 35.87 -21.61
CA TYR A 173 -16.42 35.78 -20.42
C TYR A 173 -17.59 36.77 -20.47
N GLU A 174 -17.35 38.00 -20.92
CA GLU A 174 -18.38 39.01 -21.18
C GLU A 174 -19.43 38.52 -22.19
N ASN A 175 -18.98 37.90 -23.29
CA ASN A 175 -19.88 37.36 -24.31
C ASN A 175 -20.75 36.19 -23.81
N LEU A 176 -20.31 35.45 -22.80
CA LEU A 176 -21.09 34.33 -22.27
C LEU A 176 -22.15 34.80 -21.26
N TYR A 177 -21.77 35.71 -20.36
CA TYR A 177 -22.58 36.03 -19.18
C TYR A 177 -23.21 37.43 -19.19
N TYR A 178 -22.63 38.40 -19.90
CA TYR A 178 -23.09 39.79 -19.86
C TYR A 178 -23.99 40.19 -21.05
N THR A 179 -23.89 39.52 -22.20
CA THR A 179 -24.62 39.93 -23.41
C THR A 179 -26.00 39.30 -23.59
N LYS A 180 -26.38 38.27 -22.80
CA LYS A 180 -27.68 37.56 -22.95
C LYS A 180 -28.82 37.98 -22.02
N ASN A 181 -28.57 38.67 -20.89
CA ASN A 181 -29.63 38.98 -19.92
C ASN A 181 -29.76 40.50 -19.65
N LYS A 182 -30.64 41.18 -20.40
CA LYS A 182 -31.10 42.56 -20.06
C LYS A 182 -32.35 42.61 -19.19
N SER A 183 -32.93 41.47 -18.82
CA SER A 183 -34.12 41.41 -17.96
C SER A 183 -34.05 40.18 -17.05
N ALA A 184 -34.09 40.43 -15.74
CA ALA A 184 -34.08 39.49 -14.61
C ALA A 184 -32.69 39.11 -14.05
N GLN A 185 -32.35 39.75 -12.92
CA GLN A 185 -31.48 39.33 -11.80
C GLN A 185 -30.02 38.88 -12.11
N PRO A 186 -29.01 39.24 -11.28
CA PRO A 186 -27.64 38.77 -11.44
C PRO A 186 -27.57 37.29 -11.05
N ILE A 187 -27.88 36.41 -12.01
CA ILE A 187 -27.69 34.97 -11.86
C ILE A 187 -26.19 34.73 -11.65
N ASN A 188 -25.85 34.16 -10.49
CA ASN A 188 -24.51 33.76 -10.02
C ASN A 188 -23.42 33.82 -11.10
N LYS A 189 -22.49 34.78 -10.98
CA LYS A 189 -21.31 34.83 -11.86
C LYS A 189 -20.58 33.49 -11.77
N ASN A 190 -20.56 32.74 -12.86
CA ASN A 190 -19.87 31.46 -12.90
C ASN A 190 -18.37 31.69 -12.68
N LEU A 191 -17.81 30.97 -11.70
CA LEU A 191 -16.44 31.15 -11.25
C LEU A 191 -15.44 30.58 -12.27
N LEU A 192 -14.29 31.23 -12.39
CA LEU A 192 -13.13 30.73 -13.11
C LEU A 192 -12.20 30.06 -12.10
N ILE A 193 -12.24 28.73 -12.03
CA ILE A 193 -11.50 27.97 -11.04
C ILE A 193 -10.17 27.51 -11.64
N VAL A 194 -9.06 27.89 -11.01
CA VAL A 194 -7.71 27.44 -11.39
C VAL A 194 -7.18 26.50 -10.30
N VAL A 195 -6.93 25.25 -10.67
CA VAL A 195 -6.39 24.21 -9.80
C VAL A 195 -4.91 24.01 -10.11
N LEU A 196 -4.07 24.21 -9.10
CA LEU A 196 -2.63 23.96 -9.13
C LEU A 196 -2.35 22.74 -8.22
N PRO A 197 -2.22 21.52 -8.74
CA PRO A 197 -2.14 20.31 -7.93
C PRO A 197 -0.83 20.20 -7.13
N ASN A 198 0.29 20.70 -7.67
CA ASN A 198 1.62 20.60 -7.05
C ASN A 198 2.25 21.98 -6.89
N PHE A 199 1.82 22.73 -5.87
CA PHE A 199 2.28 24.11 -5.63
C PHE A 199 3.81 24.24 -5.55
N GLU A 200 4.47 23.31 -4.84
CA GLU A 200 5.91 23.35 -4.56
C GLU A 200 6.79 23.19 -5.81
N SER A 201 6.27 22.57 -6.87
CA SER A 201 7.01 22.37 -8.12
C SER A 201 6.95 23.58 -9.06
N PHE A 202 6.15 24.61 -8.75
CA PHE A 202 6.08 25.81 -9.58
C PHE A 202 7.23 26.77 -9.31
N ASN A 203 7.64 27.50 -10.35
CA ASN A 203 8.52 28.64 -10.15
C ASN A 203 7.77 29.76 -9.41
N ILE A 204 8.21 30.03 -8.18
CA ILE A 204 7.60 31.00 -7.27
C ILE A 204 7.50 32.39 -7.93
N GLY A 205 8.52 32.84 -8.67
CA GLY A 205 8.52 34.15 -9.32
C GLY A 205 7.50 34.27 -10.46
N VAL A 206 7.20 33.15 -11.13
CA VAL A 206 6.14 33.10 -12.16
C VAL A 206 4.77 33.18 -11.50
N LEU A 207 4.57 32.43 -10.41
CA LEU A 207 3.29 32.36 -9.71
C LEU A 207 2.94 33.69 -9.02
N GLN A 208 3.91 34.36 -8.40
CA GLN A 208 3.72 35.70 -7.82
C GLN A 208 3.23 36.71 -8.86
N LYS A 209 3.89 36.78 -10.02
CA LYS A 209 3.48 37.66 -11.12
C LYS A 209 2.09 37.31 -11.65
N PHE A 210 1.79 36.02 -11.77
CA PHE A 210 0.48 35.54 -12.19
C PHE A 210 -0.63 35.99 -11.23
N ILE A 211 -0.44 35.84 -9.92
CA ILE A 211 -1.41 36.24 -8.90
C ILE A 211 -1.66 37.75 -8.93
N LEU A 212 -0.60 38.56 -9.05
CA LEU A 212 -0.74 40.02 -9.16
C LEU A 212 -1.52 40.43 -10.42
N ILE A 213 -1.27 39.77 -11.55
CA ILE A 213 -2.03 39.98 -12.78
C ILE A 213 -3.49 39.55 -12.57
N ALA A 214 -3.76 38.36 -12.02
CA ALA A 214 -5.12 37.90 -11.79
C ALA A 214 -5.89 38.85 -10.84
N SER A 215 -5.22 39.40 -9.83
CA SER A 215 -5.80 40.33 -8.86
C SER A 215 -6.25 41.64 -9.51
N SER A 216 -5.52 42.15 -10.52
CA SER A 216 -5.95 43.37 -11.24
C SER A 216 -7.23 43.16 -12.06
N TYR A 217 -7.53 41.92 -12.46
CA TYR A 217 -8.73 41.59 -13.23
C TYR A 217 -9.91 41.11 -12.39
N LEU A 218 -9.80 41.10 -11.06
CA LEU A 218 -10.81 40.52 -10.16
C LEU A 218 -12.18 41.22 -10.24
N GLN A 219 -12.20 42.52 -10.55
CA GLN A 219 -13.46 43.26 -10.76
C GLN A 219 -14.25 42.74 -11.99
N LYS A 220 -13.55 42.22 -12.99
CA LYS A 220 -14.11 41.77 -14.27
C LYS A 220 -14.29 40.26 -14.35
N LEU A 221 -13.32 39.51 -13.83
CA LEU A 221 -13.24 38.06 -13.89
C LEU A 221 -13.22 37.46 -12.46
N PRO A 222 -14.19 36.61 -12.09
CA PRO A 222 -14.21 35.99 -10.77
C PRO A 222 -13.27 34.78 -10.72
N PHE A 223 -12.01 34.99 -10.35
CA PHE A 223 -11.01 33.93 -10.18
C PHE A 223 -11.07 33.28 -8.80
N LEU A 224 -11.05 31.95 -8.74
CA LEU A 224 -10.84 31.19 -7.52
C LEU A 224 -9.68 30.21 -7.71
N PHE A 225 -8.76 30.18 -6.74
CA PHE A 225 -7.60 29.28 -6.81
C PHE A 225 -7.73 28.09 -5.87
N VAL A 226 -7.27 26.93 -6.31
CA VAL A 226 -7.12 25.74 -5.48
C VAL A 226 -5.66 25.32 -5.54
N PHE A 227 -4.95 25.40 -4.42
CA PHE A 227 -3.55 25.01 -4.31
C PHE A 227 -3.43 23.65 -3.63
N GLY A 228 -2.88 22.66 -4.32
CA GLY A 228 -2.44 21.41 -3.73
C GLY A 228 -1.03 21.57 -3.14
N ILE A 229 -0.93 21.39 -1.84
CA ILE A 229 0.29 21.60 -1.05
C ILE A 229 0.66 20.27 -0.42
N ALA A 230 1.90 19.85 -0.62
CA ALA A 230 2.37 18.55 -0.15
C ALA A 230 2.80 18.59 1.32
N THR A 231 3.56 19.61 1.73
CA THR A 231 4.17 19.67 3.06
C THR A 231 3.27 20.33 4.12
N SER A 232 3.23 21.66 4.15
CA SER A 232 2.53 22.44 5.17
C SER A 232 2.17 23.83 4.64
N ILE A 233 1.30 24.52 5.36
CA ILE A 233 0.89 25.89 5.05
C ILE A 233 2.04 26.91 5.10
N SER A 234 3.14 26.59 5.81
CA SER A 234 4.29 27.51 5.90
C SER A 234 4.97 27.72 4.55
N THR A 235 4.90 26.73 3.64
CA THR A 235 5.45 26.89 2.28
C THR A 235 4.78 28.01 1.50
N LEU A 236 3.47 28.22 1.68
CA LEU A 236 2.75 29.34 1.09
C LEU A 236 3.25 30.67 1.65
N TYR A 237 3.42 30.77 2.97
CA TYR A 237 3.91 31.99 3.61
C TYR A 237 5.37 32.31 3.26
N THR A 238 6.22 31.29 3.03
CA THR A 238 7.59 31.51 2.56
C THR A 238 7.66 31.83 1.07
N ALA A 239 6.77 31.26 0.25
CA ALA A 239 6.76 31.46 -1.19
C ALA A 239 6.20 32.84 -1.57
N PHE A 240 5.26 33.39 -0.80
CA PHE A 240 4.60 34.66 -1.11
C PHE A 240 5.01 35.78 -0.16
N PRO A 241 5.71 36.81 -0.67
CA PRO A 241 5.91 38.05 0.06
C PRO A 241 4.59 38.72 0.43
N TYR A 242 4.64 39.62 1.42
CA TYR A 242 3.45 40.31 1.94
C TYR A 242 2.57 40.97 0.87
N HIS A 243 3.17 41.60 -0.14
CA HIS A 243 2.44 42.28 -1.22
C HIS A 243 1.64 41.33 -2.14
N VAL A 244 1.99 40.04 -2.18
CA VAL A 244 1.22 39.00 -2.89
C VAL A 244 0.23 38.35 -1.93
N SER A 245 0.67 38.02 -0.71
CA SER A 245 -0.18 37.37 0.28
C SER A 245 -1.41 38.22 0.64
N SER A 246 -1.29 39.56 0.66
CA SER A 246 -2.41 40.47 0.92
C SER A 246 -3.46 40.51 -0.20
N LYS A 247 -3.23 39.82 -1.32
CA LYS A 247 -4.17 39.73 -2.45
C LYS A 247 -4.92 38.40 -2.48
N ILE A 248 -4.70 37.52 -1.51
CA ILE A 248 -5.23 36.17 -1.49
C ILE A 248 -5.90 35.90 -0.14
N SER A 249 -7.15 35.44 -0.15
CA SER A 249 -7.82 34.95 1.05
C SER A 249 -7.76 33.42 1.08
N ILE A 250 -6.94 32.88 1.98
CA ILE A 250 -6.65 31.44 2.03
C ILE A 250 -7.54 30.73 3.06
N LYS A 251 -8.27 29.70 2.64
CA LYS A 251 -8.92 28.73 3.53
C LYS A 251 -8.23 27.37 3.40
N VAL A 252 -7.81 26.80 4.52
CA VAL A 252 -7.09 25.53 4.56
C VAL A 252 -8.06 24.36 4.65
N PHE A 253 -7.84 23.35 3.81
CA PHE A 253 -8.54 22.08 3.81
C PHE A 253 -7.52 20.95 4.01
N LYS A 254 -7.82 20.06 4.95
CA LYS A 254 -6.96 18.93 5.27
C LYS A 254 -7.53 17.66 4.67
N ASN A 255 -6.75 17.02 3.81
CA ASN A 255 -7.06 15.67 3.37
C ASN A 255 -6.67 14.65 4.45
N GLU A 256 -7.25 13.45 4.40
CA GLU A 256 -6.78 12.35 5.23
C GLU A 256 -5.36 11.93 4.84
N SER A 257 -4.60 11.45 5.84
CA SER A 257 -3.22 10.98 5.63
C SER A 257 -3.18 9.68 4.84
N SER A 258 -2.11 9.46 4.09
CA SER A 258 -1.87 8.23 3.32
C SER A 258 -1.84 6.97 4.19
N ILE A 259 -1.32 7.08 5.42
CA ILE A 259 -1.26 5.96 6.38
C ILE A 259 -2.67 5.52 6.76
N HIS A 260 -3.56 6.48 7.02
CA HIS A 260 -4.95 6.19 7.38
C HIS A 260 -5.75 5.68 6.18
N LEU A 261 -5.48 6.20 4.98
CA LEU A 261 -6.06 5.66 3.74
C LEU A 261 -5.65 4.20 3.53
N LEU A 262 -4.36 3.89 3.66
CA LEU A 262 -3.85 2.53 3.54
C LEU A 262 -4.47 1.61 4.60
N LYS A 263 -4.55 2.06 5.86
CA LYS A 263 -5.21 1.31 6.95
C LYS A 263 -6.63 0.93 6.56
N LYS A 264 -7.44 1.88 6.10
CA LYS A 264 -8.82 1.63 5.67
C LYS A 264 -8.91 0.65 4.50
N ILE A 265 -8.01 0.77 3.52
CA ILE A 265 -7.95 -0.16 2.39
C ILE A 265 -7.61 -1.57 2.87
N LEU A 266 -6.59 -1.72 3.72
CA LEU A 266 -6.20 -3.00 4.28
C LEU A 266 -7.32 -3.65 5.09
N GLU A 267 -7.96 -2.91 6.00
CA GLU A 267 -9.02 -3.42 6.87
C GLU A 267 -10.30 -3.81 6.11
N ASN A 268 -10.70 -3.03 5.10
CA ASN A 268 -11.97 -3.22 4.40
C ASN A 268 -11.87 -4.12 3.17
N VAL A 269 -10.71 -4.17 2.50
CA VAL A 269 -10.52 -4.92 1.24
C VAL A 269 -9.79 -6.24 1.50
N PHE A 270 -8.58 -6.17 2.05
CA PHE A 270 -7.69 -7.34 2.14
C PHE A 270 -7.93 -8.20 3.39
N LEU A 271 -8.16 -7.57 4.54
CA LEU A 271 -8.45 -8.22 5.83
C LEU A 271 -9.95 -8.50 6.00
N ASN A 272 -10.67 -8.55 4.90
CA ASN A 272 -12.08 -8.88 4.87
C ASN A 272 -12.25 -10.39 4.62
N SER A 273 -13.25 -10.99 5.25
CA SER A 273 -13.56 -12.42 5.11
C SER A 273 -13.99 -12.83 3.69
N PHE A 274 -14.24 -11.85 2.82
CA PHE A 274 -14.67 -12.01 1.43
C PHE A 274 -13.50 -11.93 0.43
N CYS A 275 -12.27 -11.65 0.88
CA CYS A 275 -11.10 -11.70 0.00
C CYS A 275 -10.54 -13.13 -0.05
N ALA A 276 -10.59 -13.76 -1.22
CA ALA A 276 -10.05 -15.11 -1.41
C ALA A 276 -8.53 -15.14 -1.30
N PHE A 277 -7.87 -14.23 -2.02
CA PHE A 277 -6.41 -14.13 -2.04
C PHE A 277 -5.88 -13.47 -0.77
N GLN A 278 -4.87 -14.09 -0.15
CA GLN A 278 -4.29 -13.67 1.11
C GLN A 278 -2.77 -13.53 0.95
N LEU A 279 -2.19 -12.51 1.59
CA LEU A 279 -0.75 -12.26 1.52
C LEU A 279 -0.05 -13.00 2.66
N GLY A 280 1.10 -13.60 2.37
CA GLY A 280 1.99 -14.15 3.39
C GLY A 280 2.55 -13.03 4.28
N GLY A 281 2.81 -13.34 5.54
CA GLY A 281 3.24 -12.35 6.53
C GLY A 281 4.58 -11.70 6.19
N LYS A 282 5.51 -12.42 5.55
CA LYS A 282 6.82 -11.86 5.16
C LYS A 282 6.69 -10.82 4.06
N ILE A 283 5.86 -11.10 3.06
CA ILE A 283 5.56 -10.16 1.96
C ILE A 283 4.79 -8.96 2.50
N PHE A 284 3.87 -9.20 3.43
CA PHE A 284 3.14 -8.14 4.09
C PHE A 284 4.06 -7.18 4.85
N ASN A 285 5.02 -7.71 5.61
CA ASN A 285 6.06 -6.92 6.27
C ASN A 285 6.92 -6.17 5.25
N LEU A 286 7.32 -6.81 4.15
CA LEU A 286 8.07 -6.15 3.08
C LEU A 286 7.31 -4.96 2.47
N PHE A 287 6.00 -5.10 2.23
CA PHE A 287 5.21 -4.01 1.65
C PHE A 287 4.93 -2.89 2.63
N THR A 288 4.72 -3.21 3.90
CA THR A 288 4.60 -2.19 4.95
C THR A 288 5.93 -1.45 5.15
N ASP A 289 7.07 -2.14 5.08
CA ASP A 289 8.40 -1.52 5.12
C ASP A 289 8.63 -0.60 3.91
N ILE A 290 8.32 -1.05 2.69
CA ILE A 290 8.42 -0.22 1.49
C ILE A 290 7.56 1.04 1.63
N PHE A 291 6.35 0.89 2.15
CA PHE A 291 5.42 2.02 2.33
C PHE A 291 5.89 3.00 3.41
N LEU A 292 6.26 2.51 4.60
CA LEU A 292 6.60 3.35 5.76
C LEU A 292 7.98 4.00 5.64
N PHE A 293 8.97 3.30 5.06
CA PHE A 293 10.36 3.78 5.03
C PHE A 293 10.77 4.48 3.72
N TYR A 294 10.05 4.27 2.60
CA TYR A 294 10.46 4.81 1.30
C TYR A 294 9.48 5.83 0.74
N ASP A 295 8.27 5.41 0.36
CA ASP A 295 7.47 6.21 -0.59
C ASP A 295 6.17 6.78 -0.03
N TYR A 296 5.63 6.22 1.07
CA TYR A 296 4.27 6.45 1.57
C TYR A 296 3.15 6.31 0.51
N SER A 297 3.42 5.84 -0.71
CA SER A 297 2.46 5.78 -1.82
C SER A 297 1.52 4.59 -1.69
N VAL A 298 0.22 4.87 -1.68
CA VAL A 298 -0.83 3.84 -1.64
C VAL A 298 -0.95 3.16 -3.00
N ASN A 299 -0.79 3.91 -4.10
CA ASN A 299 -0.79 3.31 -5.43
C ASN A 299 0.37 2.32 -5.62
N ASN A 300 1.57 2.65 -5.14
CA ASN A 300 2.71 1.72 -5.21
C ASN A 300 2.41 0.43 -4.45
N PHE A 301 1.85 0.55 -3.23
CA PHE A 301 1.41 -0.60 -2.44
C PHE A 301 0.38 -1.46 -3.18
N ILE A 302 -0.62 -0.85 -3.81
CA ILE A 302 -1.64 -1.54 -4.62
C ILE A 302 -1.01 -2.22 -5.84
N GLN A 303 -0.05 -1.58 -6.53
CA GLN A 303 0.67 -2.20 -7.65
C GLN A 303 1.53 -3.38 -7.20
N ASN A 304 2.16 -3.28 -6.02
CA ASN A 304 2.94 -4.37 -5.44
C ASN A 304 2.06 -5.59 -5.16
N ILE A 305 0.85 -5.37 -4.59
CA ILE A 305 -0.13 -6.44 -4.40
C ILE A 305 -0.60 -7.01 -5.74
N LYS A 306 -0.87 -6.15 -6.73
CA LYS A 306 -1.23 -6.60 -8.08
C LYS A 306 -0.15 -7.50 -8.67
N TYR A 307 1.11 -7.13 -8.48
CA TYR A 307 2.26 -7.87 -8.97
C TYR A 307 2.40 -9.22 -8.25
N THR A 308 2.27 -9.26 -6.92
CA THR A 308 2.28 -10.53 -6.18
C THR A 308 1.14 -11.44 -6.57
N MET A 309 -0.05 -10.87 -6.77
CA MET A 309 -1.21 -11.64 -7.21
C MET A 309 -0.95 -12.19 -8.62
N MET A 310 -0.42 -11.38 -9.54
CA MET A 310 -0.04 -11.85 -10.87
C MET A 310 0.99 -12.99 -10.80
N GLU A 311 2.05 -12.85 -10.01
CA GLU A 311 3.07 -13.90 -9.84
C GLU A 311 2.50 -15.19 -9.24
N HIS A 312 1.63 -15.05 -8.25
CA HIS A 312 0.90 -16.15 -7.62
C HIS A 312 0.08 -16.96 -8.64
N PHE A 313 -0.79 -16.29 -9.40
CA PHE A 313 -1.62 -16.96 -10.41
C PHE A 313 -0.80 -17.48 -11.60
N CYS A 314 0.34 -16.88 -11.92
CA CYS A 314 1.23 -17.36 -12.98
C CYS A 314 1.94 -18.68 -12.65
N TYR A 315 1.99 -19.11 -11.38
CA TYR A 315 2.62 -20.38 -11.00
C TYR A 315 1.92 -21.60 -11.62
N GLY A 316 0.61 -21.54 -11.86
CA GLY A 316 -0.10 -22.59 -12.59
C GLY A 316 -1.63 -22.54 -12.45
N ASN A 317 -2.32 -23.38 -13.22
CA ASN A 317 -3.78 -23.48 -13.19
C ASN A 317 -4.34 -23.97 -11.84
N ALA A 318 -3.52 -24.61 -10.99
CA ALA A 318 -3.90 -24.98 -9.62
C ALA A 318 -4.41 -23.77 -8.82
N MET A 319 -3.87 -22.58 -9.09
CA MET A 319 -4.20 -21.34 -8.38
C MET A 319 -5.53 -20.74 -8.86
N ALA A 320 -6.09 -21.21 -9.97
CA ALA A 320 -7.46 -20.88 -10.39
C ALA A 320 -8.51 -21.37 -9.38
N LEU A 321 -8.16 -22.25 -8.43
CA LEU A 321 -9.03 -22.69 -7.35
C LEU A 321 -9.17 -21.65 -6.22
N CYS A 322 -8.49 -20.50 -6.33
CA CYS A 322 -8.56 -19.40 -5.36
C CYS A 322 -9.92 -18.67 -5.46
N SER A 323 -10.99 -19.31 -5.03
CA SER A 323 -12.31 -18.69 -4.87
C SER A 323 -12.96 -19.09 -3.54
N LEU A 324 -13.80 -18.21 -3.00
CA LEU A 324 -14.52 -18.46 -1.73
C LEU A 324 -15.85 -19.19 -1.92
N ASP A 325 -16.32 -19.26 -3.17
CA ASP A 325 -17.58 -19.87 -3.56
C ASP A 325 -17.39 -21.33 -3.98
N ARG A 326 -18.10 -22.23 -3.31
CA ARG A 326 -17.96 -23.68 -3.51
C ARG A 326 -18.39 -24.12 -4.91
N ASN A 327 -19.33 -23.40 -5.52
CA ASN A 327 -19.83 -23.71 -6.85
C ASN A 327 -18.76 -23.42 -7.90
N ASP A 328 -18.02 -22.32 -7.75
CA ASP A 328 -16.97 -21.93 -8.67
C ASP A 328 -15.76 -22.88 -8.57
N VAL A 329 -15.39 -23.30 -7.36
CA VAL A 329 -14.39 -24.36 -7.16
C VAL A 329 -14.83 -25.66 -7.84
N LYS A 330 -16.11 -26.05 -7.72
CA LYS A 330 -16.60 -27.28 -8.36
C LYS A 330 -16.60 -27.16 -9.89
N ASN A 331 -16.98 -26.00 -10.42
CA ASN A 331 -17.00 -25.73 -11.85
C ASN A 331 -15.58 -25.73 -12.42
N THR A 332 -14.63 -25.08 -11.76
CA THR A 332 -13.21 -25.07 -12.16
C THR A 332 -12.62 -26.48 -12.13
N LEU A 333 -12.86 -27.26 -11.07
CA LEU A 333 -12.44 -28.68 -10.99
C LEU A 333 -13.08 -29.59 -12.06
N ASN A 334 -14.19 -29.19 -12.68
CA ASN A 334 -14.78 -29.91 -13.82
C ASN A 334 -14.06 -29.62 -15.14
N ILE A 335 -13.42 -28.45 -15.25
CA ILE A 335 -12.72 -28.00 -16.45
C ILE A 335 -11.25 -28.47 -16.46
N PHE A 336 -10.71 -28.86 -15.31
CA PHE A 336 -9.31 -29.28 -15.13
C PHE A 336 -8.93 -30.46 -16.01
N LYS A 337 -7.73 -30.37 -16.60
CA LYS A 337 -7.07 -31.46 -17.33
C LYS A 337 -6.10 -32.22 -16.42
N SER A 338 -5.61 -33.37 -16.85
CA SER A 338 -4.61 -34.15 -16.10
C SER A 338 -3.32 -33.37 -15.80
N GLU A 339 -2.86 -32.50 -16.71
CA GLU A 339 -1.73 -31.58 -16.47
C GLU A 339 -1.99 -30.63 -15.28
N ASP A 340 -3.24 -30.20 -15.08
CA ASP A 340 -3.61 -29.31 -13.98
C ASP A 340 -3.59 -30.06 -12.64
N PHE A 341 -3.95 -31.34 -12.63
CA PHE A 341 -3.83 -32.19 -11.46
C PHE A 341 -2.36 -32.47 -11.10
N GLU A 342 -1.47 -32.63 -12.08
CA GLU A 342 -0.02 -32.71 -11.84
C GLU A 342 0.53 -31.43 -11.22
N ASN A 343 0.09 -30.25 -11.68
CA ASN A 343 0.46 -28.98 -11.07
C ASN A 343 0.07 -28.91 -9.58
N VAL A 344 -1.10 -29.44 -9.22
CA VAL A 344 -1.53 -29.54 -7.82
C VAL A 344 -0.64 -30.52 -7.03
N ARG A 345 -0.23 -31.64 -7.63
CA ARG A 345 0.69 -32.62 -6.99
C ARG A 345 2.09 -32.04 -6.73
N HIS A 346 2.52 -31.05 -7.51
CA HIS A 346 3.82 -30.39 -7.31
C HIS A 346 3.86 -29.45 -6.10
N LEU A 347 2.72 -29.11 -5.49
CA LEU A 347 2.64 -28.26 -4.29
C LEU A 347 3.32 -28.93 -3.09
N LYS A 348 3.94 -28.13 -2.21
CA LYS A 348 4.71 -28.65 -1.06
C LYS A 348 3.77 -29.22 0.00
N SER A 349 2.66 -28.55 0.29
CA SER A 349 1.64 -29.04 1.21
C SER A 349 1.05 -30.38 0.81
N PHE A 350 0.98 -30.66 -0.51
CA PHE A 350 0.44 -31.93 -1.00
C PHE A 350 1.32 -33.10 -0.55
N ARG A 351 2.64 -32.90 -0.52
CA ARG A 351 3.59 -33.91 -0.03
C ARG A 351 3.32 -34.25 1.43
N GLN A 352 3.08 -33.24 2.27
CA GLN A 352 2.73 -33.44 3.67
C GLN A 352 1.42 -34.22 3.83
N LEU A 353 0.41 -33.93 3.00
CA LEU A 353 -0.85 -34.68 2.98
C LEU A 353 -0.60 -36.16 2.63
N VAL A 354 0.16 -36.43 1.57
CA VAL A 354 0.49 -37.79 1.13
C VAL A 354 1.26 -38.55 2.23
N GLU A 355 2.23 -37.90 2.89
CA GLU A 355 3.00 -38.50 3.98
C GLU A 355 2.14 -38.87 5.20
N SER A 356 1.08 -38.10 5.48
CA SER A 356 0.17 -38.35 6.61
C SER A 356 -0.86 -39.47 6.38
N GLU A 357 -1.04 -39.89 5.12
CA GLU A 357 -2.07 -40.82 4.70
C GLU A 357 -1.60 -42.28 4.65
N SER A 358 -2.55 -43.22 4.64
CA SER A 358 -2.26 -44.66 4.52
C SER A 358 -1.69 -45.04 3.14
N TYR A 359 -0.87 -46.11 3.06
CA TYR A 359 -0.25 -46.56 1.81
C TYR A 359 -1.22 -46.73 0.63
N GLN A 360 -2.45 -47.21 0.89
CA GLN A 360 -3.45 -47.41 -0.16
C GLN A 360 -4.02 -46.07 -0.67
N ASN A 361 -4.23 -45.10 0.23
CA ASN A 361 -4.64 -43.75 -0.14
C ASN A 361 -3.52 -43.00 -0.87
N GLN A 362 -2.26 -43.20 -0.49
CA GLN A 362 -1.10 -42.63 -1.20
C GLN A 362 -1.07 -43.03 -2.68
N ILE A 363 -1.27 -44.32 -2.97
CA ILE A 363 -1.32 -44.81 -4.36
C ILE A 363 -2.47 -44.14 -5.12
N ASN A 364 -3.65 -44.07 -4.49
CA ASN A 364 -4.83 -43.45 -5.10
C ASN A 364 -4.65 -41.94 -5.36
N LEU A 365 -4.01 -41.21 -4.45
CA LEU A 365 -3.72 -39.77 -4.62
C LEU A 365 -2.75 -39.50 -5.78
N LEU A 366 -1.78 -40.39 -5.98
CA LEU A 366 -0.76 -40.23 -7.02
C LEU A 366 -1.26 -40.67 -8.41
N THR A 367 -2.11 -41.69 -8.49
CA THR A 367 -2.52 -42.29 -9.79
C THR A 367 -3.94 -41.94 -10.24
N ASN A 368 -4.88 -41.68 -9.32
CA ASN A 368 -6.30 -41.48 -9.67
C ASN A 368 -6.74 -40.01 -9.54
N ASP A 369 -6.91 -39.35 -10.69
CA ASP A 369 -7.36 -37.95 -10.78
C ASP A 369 -8.77 -37.72 -10.20
N VAL A 370 -9.68 -38.70 -10.30
CA VAL A 370 -11.06 -38.57 -9.80
C VAL A 370 -11.09 -38.59 -8.27
N TYR A 371 -10.26 -39.44 -7.66
CA TYR A 371 -10.11 -39.48 -6.21
C TYR A 371 -9.48 -38.19 -5.69
N LEU A 372 -8.39 -37.75 -6.34
CA LEU A 372 -7.71 -36.50 -6.01
C LEU A 372 -8.65 -35.28 -6.09
N LYS A 373 -9.53 -35.23 -7.09
CA LYS A 373 -10.54 -34.17 -7.23
C LYS A 373 -11.47 -34.07 -6.02
N GLY A 374 -11.92 -35.21 -5.47
CA GLY A 374 -12.73 -35.23 -4.26
C GLY A 374 -11.97 -34.67 -3.05
N VAL A 375 -10.74 -35.12 -2.86
CA VAL A 375 -9.85 -34.70 -1.76
C VAL A 375 -9.51 -33.22 -1.84
N ILE A 376 -9.24 -32.68 -3.03
CA ILE A 376 -8.98 -31.25 -3.24
C ILE A 376 -10.20 -30.42 -2.83
N PHE A 377 -11.40 -30.84 -3.26
CA PHE A 377 -12.63 -30.11 -2.93
C PHE A 377 -12.88 -30.06 -1.41
N GLU A 378 -12.69 -31.17 -0.70
CA GLU A 378 -12.84 -31.22 0.75
C GLU A 378 -11.84 -30.32 1.47
N ASN A 379 -10.56 -30.38 1.10
CA ASN A 379 -9.51 -29.55 1.70
C ASN A 379 -9.71 -28.06 1.42
N ILE A 380 -10.14 -27.67 0.21
CA ILE A 380 -10.47 -26.27 -0.09
C ILE A 380 -11.63 -25.77 0.76
N VAL A 381 -12.66 -26.59 1.00
CA VAL A 381 -13.77 -26.21 1.89
C VAL A 381 -13.29 -26.01 3.33
N ILE A 382 -12.32 -26.81 3.80
CA ILE A 382 -11.69 -26.63 5.10
C ILE A 382 -10.91 -25.31 5.14
N LEU A 383 -10.11 -25.01 4.11
CA LEU A 383 -9.36 -23.75 3.97
C LEU A 383 -10.28 -22.53 3.93
N GLN A 384 -11.34 -22.55 3.13
CA GLN A 384 -12.33 -21.47 3.05
C GLN A 384 -13.01 -21.20 4.41
N LYS A 385 -13.24 -22.24 5.22
CA LYS A 385 -13.75 -22.07 6.59
C LYS A 385 -12.66 -21.55 7.52
N TYR A 386 -11.42 -21.97 7.33
CA TYR A 386 -10.27 -21.47 8.09
C TYR A 386 -10.02 -19.98 7.84
N ILE A 387 -9.97 -19.50 6.59
CA ILE A 387 -9.75 -18.07 6.26
C ILE A 387 -10.82 -17.20 6.93
N ARG A 388 -12.10 -17.61 6.88
CA ARG A 388 -13.19 -16.90 7.57
C ARG A 388 -12.98 -16.86 9.08
N ARG A 389 -12.60 -17.99 9.70
CA ARG A 389 -12.30 -18.07 11.14
C ARG A 389 -11.11 -17.18 11.51
N LEU A 390 -10.03 -17.24 10.74
CA LEU A 390 -8.81 -16.46 10.97
C LEU A 390 -9.12 -14.97 11.05
N HIS A 391 -9.86 -14.41 10.08
CA HIS A 391 -10.20 -12.98 10.09
C HIS A 391 -11.14 -12.59 11.25
N ILE A 392 -12.09 -13.47 11.63
CA ILE A 392 -12.97 -13.22 12.78
C ILE A 392 -12.13 -13.17 14.07
N PHE A 393 -11.30 -14.18 14.32
CA PHE A 393 -10.49 -14.22 15.55
C PHE A 393 -9.38 -13.18 15.56
N LEU A 394 -8.86 -12.78 14.40
CA LEU A 394 -7.93 -11.65 14.30
C LEU A 394 -8.57 -10.36 14.78
N ARG A 395 -9.82 -10.08 14.40
CA ARG A 395 -10.57 -8.91 14.89
C ARG A 395 -10.83 -9.01 16.40
N CYS A 396 -11.17 -10.20 16.90
CA CYS A 396 -11.32 -10.42 18.34
C CYS A 396 -10.00 -10.16 19.09
N LEU A 397 -8.87 -10.63 18.56
CA LEU A 397 -7.55 -10.39 19.13
C LEU A 397 -7.20 -8.90 19.09
N TYR A 398 -7.51 -8.20 18.01
CA TYR A 398 -7.26 -6.76 17.89
C TYR A 398 -8.00 -5.94 18.96
N ILE A 399 -9.27 -6.23 19.26
CA ILE A 399 -10.01 -5.57 20.35
C ILE A 399 -9.32 -5.78 21.70
N LEU A 400 -8.80 -6.99 21.94
CA LEU A 400 -8.09 -7.27 23.19
C LEU A 400 -6.77 -6.47 23.28
N VAL A 401 -6.06 -6.33 22.16
CA VAL A 401 -4.69 -5.82 22.11
C VAL A 401 -4.59 -4.31 21.90
N SER A 402 -5.52 -3.67 21.17
CA SER A 402 -5.43 -2.27 20.74
C SER A 402 -5.19 -1.29 21.89
N ASP A 403 -5.80 -1.55 23.04
CA ASP A 403 -5.78 -0.64 24.19
C ASP A 403 -4.66 -0.94 25.17
N LEU A 404 -3.84 -1.97 24.92
CA LEU A 404 -2.78 -2.37 25.83
C LEU A 404 -1.60 -1.40 25.76
N PRO A 405 -1.03 -0.98 26.90
CA PRO A 405 0.14 -0.11 26.92
C PRO A 405 1.35 -0.83 26.30
N GLY A 406 2.12 -0.12 25.49
CA GLY A 406 3.33 -0.65 24.85
C GLY A 406 3.12 -1.45 23.56
N HIS A 407 1.88 -1.79 23.20
CA HIS A 407 1.49 -2.43 21.93
C HIS A 407 2.46 -3.54 21.45
N PRO A 408 2.69 -4.60 22.25
CA PRO A 408 3.76 -5.57 21.96
C PRO A 408 3.52 -6.40 20.68
N LEU A 409 2.26 -6.59 20.24
CA LEU A 409 1.92 -7.21 18.95
C LEU A 409 1.59 -6.21 17.83
N GLY A 410 1.75 -4.91 18.09
CA GLY A 410 1.38 -3.85 17.15
C GLY A 410 0.09 -3.12 17.52
N LYS A 411 -0.04 -1.93 16.94
CA LYS A 411 -1.16 -1.00 17.14
C LYS A 411 -2.28 -1.22 16.13
N HIS A 412 -1.96 -1.80 14.97
CA HIS A 412 -2.86 -1.89 13.84
C HIS A 412 -3.26 -3.35 13.53
N LEU A 413 -4.49 -3.55 13.01
CA LEU A 413 -4.99 -4.88 12.63
C LEU A 413 -4.05 -5.62 11.65
N TYR A 414 -3.44 -4.86 10.74
CA TYR A 414 -2.57 -5.42 9.72
C TYR A 414 -1.19 -5.86 10.24
N GLU A 415 -0.69 -5.27 11.33
CA GLU A 415 0.54 -5.71 12.00
C GLU A 415 0.29 -7.05 12.69
N LEU A 416 -0.84 -7.15 13.40
CA LEU A 416 -1.31 -8.42 13.98
C LEU A 416 -1.45 -9.49 12.89
N TYR A 417 -2.09 -9.17 11.76
CA TYR A 417 -2.22 -10.11 10.65
C TYR A 417 -0.86 -10.68 10.20
N ALA A 418 0.13 -9.80 10.00
CA ALA A 418 1.46 -10.23 9.56
C ALA A 418 2.12 -11.17 10.57
N THR A 419 1.97 -10.91 11.87
CA THR A 419 2.46 -11.80 12.92
C THR A 419 1.70 -13.13 12.96
N CYS A 420 0.37 -13.12 12.88
CA CYS A 420 -0.48 -14.32 12.90
C CYS A 420 -0.22 -15.26 11.72
N VAL A 421 0.08 -14.71 10.55
CA VAL A 421 0.35 -15.51 9.35
C VAL A 421 1.78 -16.07 9.35
N SER A 422 2.72 -15.34 9.96
CA SER A 422 4.14 -15.74 9.99
C SER A 422 4.44 -16.81 11.04
N GLU A 423 3.87 -16.66 12.23
CA GLU A 423 4.20 -17.48 13.41
C GLU A 423 2.94 -17.81 14.24
N ASP A 424 3.00 -18.87 15.03
CA ASP A 424 1.96 -19.20 16.01
C ASP A 424 1.94 -18.16 17.13
N VAL A 425 0.96 -17.24 17.08
CA VAL A 425 0.82 -16.11 18.00
C VAL A 425 0.88 -16.52 19.46
N THR A 426 0.21 -17.63 19.82
CA THR A 426 0.08 -18.09 21.21
C THR A 426 1.42 -18.44 21.86
N LYS A 427 2.42 -18.82 21.05
CA LYS A 427 3.77 -19.18 21.51
C LYS A 427 4.71 -17.99 21.60
N THR A 428 4.36 -16.86 20.99
CA THR A 428 5.22 -15.68 20.95
C THR A 428 5.37 -15.03 22.34
N PRO A 429 6.56 -14.51 22.70
CA PRO A 429 6.74 -13.80 23.97
C PRO A 429 5.89 -12.53 24.04
N GLN A 430 5.63 -11.88 22.90
CA GLN A 430 4.77 -10.70 22.79
C GLN A 430 3.32 -11.01 23.23
N TYR A 431 2.80 -12.18 22.87
CA TYR A 431 1.47 -12.62 23.30
C TYR A 431 1.40 -12.94 24.79
N GLN A 432 2.43 -13.56 25.35
CA GLN A 432 2.50 -13.79 26.79
C GLN A 432 2.56 -12.47 27.57
N GLU A 433 3.25 -11.47 27.05
CA GLU A 433 3.24 -10.11 27.61
C GLU A 433 1.84 -9.49 27.53
N CYS A 434 1.15 -9.60 26.38
CA CYS A 434 -0.25 -9.19 26.24
C CYS A 434 -1.15 -9.86 27.28
N LEU A 435 -1.03 -11.17 27.50
CA LEU A 435 -1.82 -11.89 28.51
C LEU A 435 -1.52 -11.41 29.93
N ARG A 436 -0.26 -11.10 30.25
CA ARG A 436 0.10 -10.48 31.54
C ARG A 436 -0.53 -9.10 31.68
N LEU A 437 -0.50 -8.26 30.66
CA LEU A 437 -1.14 -6.94 30.69
C LEU A 437 -2.67 -7.05 30.79
N LEU A 438 -3.26 -8.00 30.06
CA LEU A 438 -4.66 -8.39 30.17
C LEU A 438 -4.98 -9.04 31.51
N SER A 439 -3.99 -9.43 32.32
CA SER A 439 -4.17 -9.88 33.71
C SER A 439 -4.26 -8.74 34.73
N PHE A 440 -4.02 -7.49 34.30
CA PHE A 440 -4.06 -6.29 35.16
C PHE A 440 -5.21 -5.28 34.86
N GLN A 441 -5.90 -5.39 33.73
CA GLN A 441 -7.10 -4.57 33.41
C GLN A 441 -8.24 -4.66 34.44
N SER A 442 -9.12 -3.66 34.50
CA SER A 442 -10.31 -3.65 35.36
C SER A 442 -11.47 -4.49 34.80
N GLN A 443 -12.44 -4.80 35.66
CA GLN A 443 -13.68 -5.52 35.32
C GLN A 443 -14.47 -4.82 34.21
N ASN A 444 -14.71 -3.52 34.35
CA ASN A 444 -15.47 -2.74 33.38
C ASN A 444 -14.81 -2.73 31.99
N ASN A 445 -13.49 -2.56 31.92
CA ASN A 445 -12.78 -2.57 30.64
C ASN A 445 -12.81 -3.95 29.98
N LEU A 446 -12.72 -5.02 30.77
CA LEU A 446 -12.84 -6.39 30.26
C LEU A 446 -14.26 -6.65 29.75
N CYS A 447 -15.30 -6.21 30.45
CA CYS A 447 -16.69 -6.34 30.01
C CYS A 447 -16.94 -5.60 28.68
N VAL A 448 -16.46 -4.37 28.53
CA VAL A 448 -16.59 -3.61 27.27
C VAL A 448 -15.95 -4.38 26.11
N LYS A 449 -14.71 -4.87 26.30
CA LYS A 449 -14.02 -5.67 25.28
C LYS A 449 -14.74 -6.98 24.96
N LEU A 450 -15.26 -7.68 25.97
CA LEU A 450 -16.03 -8.92 25.75
C LEU A 450 -17.34 -8.65 25.01
N ASN A 451 -18.03 -7.55 25.31
CA ASN A 451 -19.23 -7.13 24.59
C ASN A 451 -18.93 -6.80 23.12
N GLU A 452 -17.82 -6.11 22.84
CA GLU A 452 -17.37 -5.85 21.46
C GLU A 452 -17.03 -7.14 20.71
N ILE A 453 -16.36 -8.09 21.37
CA ILE A 453 -16.08 -9.42 20.80
C ILE A 453 -17.39 -10.16 20.49
N VAL A 454 -18.37 -10.12 21.39
CA VAL A 454 -19.69 -10.72 21.17
C VAL A 454 -20.40 -10.08 19.99
N ALA A 455 -20.33 -8.76 19.83
CA ALA A 455 -20.92 -8.06 18.68
C ALA A 455 -20.31 -8.54 17.34
N ILE A 456 -18.98 -8.70 17.26
CA ILE A 456 -18.31 -9.23 16.06
C ILE A 456 -18.70 -10.69 15.81
N LEU A 457 -18.75 -11.50 16.87
CA LEU A 457 -19.19 -12.89 16.75
C LEU A 457 -20.67 -12.95 16.30
N ASP A 458 -21.52 -12.05 16.78
CA ASP A 458 -22.94 -11.94 16.40
C ASP A 458 -23.15 -11.63 14.92
N GLU A 459 -22.37 -10.70 14.36
CA GLU A 459 -22.41 -10.38 12.92
C GLU A 459 -21.97 -11.58 12.05
N SER A 460 -21.05 -12.40 12.56
CA SER A 460 -20.46 -13.52 11.82
C SER A 460 -21.22 -14.85 11.96
N ILE A 461 -22.01 -15.03 13.02
CA ILE A 461 -22.78 -16.25 13.25
C ILE A 461 -24.05 -16.21 12.40
N ASN A 462 -24.01 -16.88 11.25
CA ASN A 462 -25.22 -17.22 10.52
C ASN A 462 -26.16 -18.03 11.43
N LYS A 463 -27.35 -17.45 11.72
CA LYS A 463 -28.43 -18.04 12.54
C LYS A 463 -28.74 -19.51 12.17
N ASN A 464 -28.46 -19.91 10.92
CA ASN A 464 -28.82 -21.22 10.36
C ASN A 464 -27.70 -22.31 10.33
N SER A 465 -26.53 -22.10 10.95
CA SER A 465 -25.47 -23.14 10.97
C SER A 465 -25.59 -24.10 12.18
N LYS A 466 -25.35 -25.41 12.00
CA LYS A 466 -25.30 -26.40 13.10
C LYS A 466 -24.20 -26.04 14.12
N ARG A 467 -24.31 -26.54 15.37
CA ARG A 467 -23.34 -26.35 16.47
C ARG A 467 -21.89 -26.43 15.96
N THR A 468 -21.22 -25.28 15.90
CA THR A 468 -19.79 -25.17 15.64
C THR A 468 -19.11 -24.76 16.95
N GLN A 469 -17.84 -25.11 17.11
CA GLN A 469 -16.99 -24.67 18.24
C GLN A 469 -17.06 -23.14 18.47
N MET A 470 -17.34 -22.36 17.43
CA MET A 470 -17.63 -20.92 17.48
C MET A 470 -18.86 -20.58 18.33
N LYS A 471 -19.94 -21.37 18.24
CA LYS A 471 -21.17 -21.19 19.02
C LYS A 471 -20.98 -21.55 20.49
N GLU A 472 -20.16 -22.56 20.77
CA GLU A 472 -19.80 -22.94 22.15
C GLU A 472 -18.90 -21.89 22.81
N PHE A 473 -17.96 -21.32 22.05
CA PHE A 473 -17.17 -20.18 22.51
C PHE A 473 -18.04 -18.95 22.78
N TYR A 474 -18.96 -18.66 21.87
CA TYR A 474 -19.91 -17.57 22.01
C TYR A 474 -20.83 -17.73 23.22
N SER A 475 -21.38 -18.93 23.47
CA SER A 475 -22.20 -19.17 24.66
C SER A 475 -21.40 -19.00 25.94
N LYS A 476 -20.17 -19.55 25.98
CA LYS A 476 -19.28 -19.38 27.13
C LYS A 476 -18.95 -17.91 27.41
N ILE A 477 -18.66 -17.10 26.38
CA ILE A 477 -18.41 -15.67 26.57
C ILE A 477 -19.66 -14.95 27.10
N LYS A 478 -20.86 -15.30 26.61
CA LYS A 478 -22.11 -14.74 27.14
C LYS A 478 -22.33 -15.10 28.59
N ASP A 479 -22.07 -16.34 28.97
CA ASP A 479 -22.15 -16.79 30.36
C ASP A 479 -21.15 -16.02 31.24
N TYR A 480 -19.93 -15.77 30.76
CA TYR A 480 -18.95 -14.94 31.46
C TYR A 480 -19.36 -13.47 31.58
N ILE A 481 -20.02 -12.89 30.58
CA ILE A 481 -20.54 -11.51 30.67
C ILE A 481 -21.64 -11.42 31.74
N ILE A 482 -22.53 -12.40 31.81
CA ILE A 482 -23.57 -12.46 32.85
C ILE A 482 -22.93 -12.55 34.23
N LEU A 483 -21.97 -13.46 34.41
CA LEU A 483 -21.23 -13.61 35.68
C LEU A 483 -20.45 -12.36 36.09
N LEU A 484 -19.91 -11.60 35.12
CA LEU A 484 -19.22 -10.34 35.39
C LEU A 484 -20.17 -9.20 35.72
N ASN A 485 -21.38 -9.19 35.18
CA ASN A 485 -22.40 -8.21 35.55
C ASN A 485 -22.96 -8.51 36.94
N ASP A 486 -23.24 -9.78 37.25
CA ASP A 486 -23.70 -10.22 38.59
C ASP A 486 -22.70 -9.85 39.69
N LEU A 487 -21.39 -9.84 39.40
CA LEU A 487 -20.36 -9.40 40.33
C LEU A 487 -20.28 -7.88 40.49
N ASN A 488 -20.57 -7.10 39.45
CA ASN A 488 -20.66 -5.65 39.55
C ASN A 488 -21.86 -5.23 40.41
N ASP A 489 -22.99 -5.92 40.26
CA ASP A 489 -24.19 -5.66 41.06
C ASP A 489 -23.97 -6.04 42.55
N ALA A 490 -23.22 -7.11 42.82
CA ALA A 490 -22.88 -7.51 44.20
C ALA A 490 -21.86 -6.58 44.91
N GLU A 491 -21.01 -5.85 44.17
CA GLU A 491 -20.11 -4.83 44.75
C GLU A 491 -20.82 -3.50 45.02
N MET A 492 -21.97 -3.23 44.38
CA MET A 492 -22.81 -2.07 44.67
C MET A 492 -23.65 -2.22 45.97
N ASP A 493 -23.82 -3.44 46.47
CA ASP A 493 -24.58 -3.72 47.72
C ASP A 493 -23.73 -3.68 49.00
N VAL A 494 -22.41 -3.39 48.92
CA VAL A 494 -21.55 -3.20 50.10
C VAL A 494 -21.28 -1.72 50.34
N VAL A 495 -22.33 -1.00 50.74
CA VAL A 495 -22.19 0.29 51.42
C VAL A 495 -22.35 0.03 52.92
N ASP A 496 -21.29 0.36 53.66
CA ASP A 496 -21.20 0.52 55.11
C ASP A 496 -21.44 -0.70 56.03
N GLU A 497 -20.39 -1.51 56.22
CA GLU A 497 -20.04 -1.95 57.58
C GLU A 497 -18.52 -1.82 57.81
N SER A 498 -18.16 -0.78 58.54
CA SER A 498 -16.82 -0.53 59.06
C SER A 498 -16.32 -1.69 59.93
N ILE A 499 -15.32 -2.43 59.47
CA ILE A 499 -14.43 -3.20 60.36
C ILE A 499 -13.09 -2.47 60.40
N SER A 500 -12.91 -1.72 61.48
CA SER A 500 -11.61 -1.21 61.89
C SER A 500 -10.70 -2.38 62.30
N PRO A 501 -9.41 -2.38 61.92
CA PRO A 501 -8.41 -3.07 62.70
C PRO A 501 -7.54 -2.01 63.40
N ASN A 502 -7.92 -1.69 64.63
CA ASN A 502 -6.92 -1.28 65.62
C ASN A 502 -5.98 -2.47 65.84
N ASN A 503 -4.71 -2.31 65.45
CA ASN A 503 -3.56 -2.89 66.15
C ASN A 503 -2.28 -2.13 65.74
N SER A 504 -1.98 -1.12 66.55
CA SER A 504 -0.67 -0.58 66.92
C SER A 504 0.53 -0.84 66.00
N PHE A 505 0.91 0.20 65.25
CA PHE A 505 2.31 0.42 64.88
C PHE A 505 3.11 0.75 66.14
N THR A 506 3.93 -0.18 66.61
CA THR A 506 5.03 0.13 67.53
C THR A 506 6.33 0.27 66.74
N ASN A 507 6.75 1.52 66.55
CA ASN A 507 8.09 2.03 66.28
C ASN A 507 9.04 1.15 65.44
N CYS A 508 9.01 1.33 64.11
CA CYS A 508 10.15 0.97 63.24
C CYS A 508 10.92 2.25 62.89
N THR A 509 12.06 2.48 63.55
CA THR A 509 12.91 3.67 63.37
C THR A 509 13.86 3.58 62.17
N ASP A 510 13.87 2.47 61.42
CA ASP A 510 14.87 2.24 60.37
C ASP A 510 14.25 2.10 58.96
N ARG A 511 14.75 2.88 58.00
CA ARG A 511 14.20 2.98 56.64
C ARG A 511 14.37 1.69 55.85
N LYS A 512 15.36 0.85 56.22
CA LYS A 512 15.61 -0.46 55.61
C LYS A 512 14.60 -1.51 56.07
N SER A 513 14.24 -1.56 57.36
CA SER A 513 13.22 -2.48 57.86
C SER A 513 11.81 -2.10 57.37
N LEU A 514 11.55 -0.80 57.14
CA LEU A 514 10.36 -0.34 56.43
C LEU A 514 10.36 -0.77 54.95
N LYS A 515 11.50 -0.64 54.25
CA LYS A 515 11.63 -1.07 52.84
C LYS A 515 11.52 -2.58 52.69
N GLU A 516 12.11 -3.36 53.60
CA GLU A 516 11.99 -4.82 53.63
C GLU A 516 10.59 -5.27 54.03
N SER A 517 9.93 -4.62 54.99
CA SER A 517 8.53 -4.94 55.33
C SER A 517 7.55 -4.53 54.21
N LEU A 518 7.82 -3.45 53.48
CA LEU A 518 7.10 -3.08 52.26
C LEU A 518 7.37 -4.07 51.12
N LEU A 519 8.62 -4.51 50.92
CA LEU A 519 8.98 -5.55 49.93
C LEU A 519 8.37 -6.90 50.27
N LEU A 520 8.33 -7.28 51.55
CA LEU A 520 7.66 -8.48 52.03
C LEU A 520 6.14 -8.38 51.86
N ARG A 521 5.53 -7.21 52.11
CA ARG A 521 4.13 -6.93 51.78
C ARG A 521 3.84 -6.93 50.27
N THR A 522 4.81 -6.55 49.44
CA THR A 522 4.69 -6.58 47.97
C THR A 522 4.82 -8.02 47.45
N LYS A 523 5.68 -8.84 48.06
CA LYS A 523 5.79 -10.28 47.78
C LYS A 523 4.62 -11.10 48.35
N SER A 524 4.01 -10.66 49.46
CA SER A 524 2.86 -11.31 50.11
C SER A 524 1.50 -10.79 49.62
N ARG A 525 1.45 -9.81 48.71
CA ARG A 525 0.30 -9.61 47.80
C ARG A 525 0.34 -10.66 46.68
N MET A 526 0.39 -11.94 47.05
CA MET A 526 -0.48 -12.89 46.38
C MET A 526 -1.83 -12.63 47.04
N GLU A 527 -2.57 -11.64 46.53
CA GLU A 527 -3.94 -11.40 46.98
C GLU A 527 -4.67 -12.75 46.98
N PRO A 528 -5.50 -13.06 48.00
CA PRO A 528 -6.43 -14.17 47.84
C PRO A 528 -7.18 -13.87 46.55
N LEU A 529 -7.03 -14.72 45.52
CA LEU A 529 -7.61 -14.48 44.20
C LEU A 529 -9.07 -14.03 44.41
N THR A 530 -9.33 -12.74 44.24
CA THR A 530 -10.67 -12.16 44.29
C THR A 530 -11.54 -13.01 43.37
N LYS A 531 -12.83 -13.20 43.66
CA LYS A 531 -13.70 -14.01 42.78
C LYS A 531 -13.55 -13.59 41.31
N TYR A 532 -13.41 -12.28 41.08
CA TYR A 532 -13.05 -11.68 39.81
C TYR A 532 -11.68 -12.13 39.23
N ALA A 533 -10.61 -12.18 40.03
CA ALA A 533 -9.29 -12.61 39.57
C ALA A 533 -9.25 -14.10 39.14
N LYS A 534 -10.06 -14.97 39.75
CA LYS A 534 -10.23 -16.36 39.28
C LYS A 534 -10.99 -16.41 37.97
N LEU A 535 -12.16 -15.77 37.90
CA LEU A 535 -12.96 -15.70 36.67
C LEU A 535 -12.18 -15.09 35.50
N ARG A 536 -11.38 -14.08 35.77
CA ARG A 536 -10.51 -13.47 34.78
C ARG A 536 -9.48 -14.45 34.22
N LYS A 537 -8.84 -15.24 35.07
CA LYS A 537 -7.91 -16.29 34.60
C LYS A 537 -8.65 -17.32 33.77
N ASP A 538 -9.81 -17.77 34.21
CA ASP A 538 -10.64 -18.73 33.48
C ASP A 538 -11.08 -18.17 32.11
N ILE A 539 -11.44 -16.88 32.04
CA ILE A 539 -11.78 -16.17 30.81
C ILE A 539 -10.56 -16.11 29.87
N LEU A 540 -9.40 -15.69 30.38
CA LEU A 540 -8.18 -15.57 29.57
C LEU A 540 -7.68 -16.94 29.10
N GLU A 541 -7.76 -17.98 29.93
CA GLU A 541 -7.42 -19.35 29.55
C GLU A 541 -8.37 -19.86 28.47
N THR A 542 -9.68 -19.65 28.64
CA THR A 542 -10.69 -20.03 27.64
C THR A 542 -10.43 -19.31 26.31
N ILE A 543 -10.19 -17.99 26.34
CA ILE A 543 -9.85 -17.20 25.15
C ILE A 543 -8.56 -17.72 24.50
N SER A 544 -7.52 -17.99 25.29
CA SER A 544 -6.23 -18.48 24.77
C SER A 544 -6.37 -19.85 24.11
N SER A 545 -7.15 -20.77 24.72
CA SER A 545 -7.40 -22.10 24.17
C SER A 545 -8.16 -22.02 22.84
N ASN A 546 -9.09 -21.07 22.73
CA ASN A 546 -9.81 -20.84 21.49
C ASN A 546 -8.96 -20.18 20.41
N PHE A 547 -8.07 -19.25 20.78
CA PHE A 547 -7.11 -18.68 19.85
C PHE A 547 -6.11 -19.72 19.37
N GLU A 548 -5.66 -20.64 20.20
CA GLU A 548 -4.77 -21.74 19.79
C GLU A 548 -5.40 -22.64 18.72
N ILE A 549 -6.71 -22.90 18.82
CA ILE A 549 -7.43 -23.74 17.85
C ILE A 549 -7.63 -23.02 16.50
N HIS A 550 -7.75 -21.68 16.51
CA HIS A 550 -8.23 -20.93 15.36
C HIS A 550 -7.20 -20.00 14.70
N LEU A 551 -6.19 -19.54 15.44
CA LEU A 551 -5.06 -18.71 14.97
C LEU A 551 -3.81 -19.59 14.78
N VAL A 552 -3.97 -20.69 14.06
CA VAL A 552 -2.87 -21.57 13.65
C VAL A 552 -2.21 -21.00 12.41
N GLN A 553 -0.89 -21.16 12.26
CA GLN A 553 -0.17 -20.80 11.04
C GLN A 553 -0.78 -21.45 9.77
N PRO A 554 -0.97 -20.72 8.65
CA PRO A 554 -1.54 -21.28 7.42
C PRO A 554 -0.74 -22.45 6.85
N SER A 555 0.58 -22.47 7.06
CA SER A 555 1.49 -23.50 6.55
C SER A 555 1.23 -24.91 7.11
N SER A 556 0.47 -25.04 8.20
CA SER A 556 0.08 -26.35 8.73
C SER A 556 -1.08 -26.99 7.95
N LEU A 557 -1.74 -26.25 7.06
CA LEU A 557 -2.92 -26.72 6.33
C LEU A 557 -2.55 -27.20 4.93
N CYS A 558 -3.22 -28.25 4.47
CA CYS A 558 -3.04 -28.77 3.12
C CYS A 558 -3.59 -27.76 2.08
N PHE A 559 -2.82 -27.52 1.01
CA PHE A 559 -3.12 -26.62 -0.11
C PHE A 559 -3.26 -25.14 0.24
N TYR A 560 -2.67 -24.70 1.35
CA TYR A 560 -2.69 -23.30 1.77
C TYR A 560 -2.07 -22.37 0.71
N GLU A 561 -1.12 -22.87 -0.08
CA GLU A 561 -0.44 -22.12 -1.13
C GLU A 561 -1.40 -21.62 -2.21
N ILE A 562 -2.58 -22.23 -2.39
CA ILE A 562 -3.58 -21.76 -3.37
C ILE A 562 -4.10 -20.36 -3.00
N PHE A 563 -4.24 -20.09 -1.71
CA PHE A 563 -4.81 -18.85 -1.19
C PHE A 563 -3.75 -17.89 -0.65
N PHE A 564 -2.67 -18.42 -0.06
CA PHE A 564 -1.61 -17.64 0.56
C PHE A 564 -0.33 -17.64 -0.29
N PHE A 565 0.23 -16.44 -0.44
CA PHE A 565 1.47 -16.26 -1.19
C PHE A 565 2.59 -15.69 -0.29
N ASP A 566 3.67 -16.45 -0.06
CA ASP A 566 4.76 -16.11 0.88
C ASP A 566 6.19 -16.13 0.28
N ASP A 567 6.33 -16.12 -1.05
CA ASP A 567 7.67 -16.10 -1.68
C ASP A 567 8.32 -14.69 -1.63
N ILE A 568 9.39 -14.57 -0.85
CA ILE A 568 10.19 -13.35 -0.70
C ILE A 568 11.00 -13.02 -1.97
N SER A 569 11.20 -13.97 -2.88
CA SER A 569 12.00 -13.77 -4.10
C SER A 569 11.55 -12.55 -4.95
N ILE A 570 10.28 -12.16 -4.81
CA ILE A 570 9.68 -10.96 -5.42
C ILE A 570 10.32 -9.66 -4.98
N GLN A 571 10.94 -9.62 -3.80
CA GLN A 571 11.67 -8.44 -3.34
C GLN A 571 12.66 -7.94 -4.40
N ASN A 572 13.38 -8.85 -5.07
CA ASN A 572 14.36 -8.49 -6.09
C ASN A 572 13.73 -7.97 -7.40
N LYS A 573 12.44 -8.26 -7.62
CA LYS A 573 11.68 -7.83 -8.80
C LYS A 573 11.02 -6.47 -8.58
N ILE A 574 10.55 -6.22 -7.36
CA ILE A 574 9.92 -4.95 -6.96
C ILE A 574 10.99 -3.92 -6.63
N ILE A 575 11.94 -4.27 -5.76
CA ILE A 575 13.06 -3.40 -5.38
C ILE A 575 14.20 -3.64 -6.36
N GLY A 576 14.50 -2.64 -7.20
CA GLY A 576 15.61 -2.68 -8.14
C GLY A 576 16.97 -2.56 -7.45
N ILE A 577 17.56 -3.67 -7.00
CA ILE A 577 18.88 -3.70 -6.34
C ILE A 577 20.03 -3.80 -7.38
N HIS A 578 20.10 -2.82 -8.29
CA HIS A 578 21.06 -2.85 -9.40
C HIS A 578 22.52 -2.74 -8.96
N ARG A 579 22.81 -1.89 -7.97
CA ARG A 579 24.18 -1.67 -7.49
C ARG A 579 24.78 -2.95 -6.90
N THR A 580 24.02 -3.66 -6.08
CA THR A 580 24.47 -4.92 -5.48
C THR A 580 24.64 -5.99 -6.54
N ALA A 581 23.73 -6.11 -7.52
CA ALA A 581 23.87 -7.06 -8.62
C ALA A 581 25.15 -6.81 -9.44
N ILE A 582 25.44 -5.56 -9.81
CA ILE A 582 26.66 -5.19 -10.55
C ILE A 582 27.90 -5.48 -9.69
N HIS A 583 27.88 -5.07 -8.42
CA HIS A 583 28.99 -5.28 -7.50
C HIS A 583 29.28 -6.78 -7.28
N THR A 584 28.25 -7.60 -7.11
CA THR A 584 28.40 -9.06 -6.99
C THR A 584 28.88 -9.67 -8.29
N ALA A 585 28.38 -9.23 -9.45
CA ALA A 585 28.82 -9.75 -10.75
C ALA A 585 30.30 -9.46 -11.04
N LEU A 586 30.78 -8.28 -10.66
CA LEU A 586 32.18 -7.88 -10.86
C LEU A 586 33.13 -8.51 -9.84
N ASN A 587 32.69 -8.72 -8.60
CA ASN A 587 33.52 -9.35 -7.57
C ASN A 587 33.54 -10.87 -7.65
N ASP A 588 32.38 -11.49 -7.88
CA ASP A 588 32.24 -12.93 -7.99
C ASP A 588 31.43 -13.31 -9.25
N PRO A 589 32.11 -13.45 -10.40
CA PRO A 589 31.46 -13.85 -11.64
C PRO A 589 30.93 -15.29 -11.59
N GLN A 590 31.34 -16.11 -10.60
CA GLN A 590 30.86 -17.49 -10.47
C GLN A 590 29.36 -17.54 -10.19
N VAL A 591 28.82 -16.58 -9.43
CA VAL A 591 27.39 -16.53 -9.07
C VAL A 591 26.51 -16.54 -10.33
N TYR A 592 26.96 -15.89 -11.40
CA TYR A 592 26.21 -15.79 -12.66
C TYR A 592 26.68 -16.78 -13.73
N LEU A 593 27.99 -16.96 -13.91
CA LEU A 593 28.55 -17.84 -14.96
C LEU A 593 28.55 -19.32 -14.59
N GLN A 594 28.40 -19.65 -13.29
CA GLN A 594 28.41 -21.02 -12.75
C GLN A 594 29.59 -21.88 -13.24
N CYS A 595 30.74 -21.24 -13.49
CA CYS A 595 31.90 -21.91 -14.07
C CYS A 595 32.77 -22.59 -12.99
N ASN A 596 33.49 -23.65 -13.39
CA ASN A 596 34.42 -24.34 -12.49
C ASN A 596 35.77 -23.61 -12.31
N CYS A 597 36.16 -22.77 -13.27
CA CYS A 597 37.46 -22.10 -13.30
C CYS A 597 37.57 -20.89 -12.36
N CYS A 598 36.47 -20.18 -12.10
CA CYS A 598 36.46 -18.96 -11.28
C CYS A 598 36.04 -19.20 -9.82
N LYS A 599 36.15 -20.44 -9.30
CA LYS A 599 35.82 -20.73 -7.90
C LYS A 599 36.70 -19.95 -6.92
N LEU A 600 36.16 -18.95 -6.23
CA LEU A 600 36.91 -18.12 -5.29
C LEU A 600 36.89 -18.78 -3.90
N ASN A 601 38.06 -18.97 -3.29
CA ASN A 601 38.15 -19.44 -1.89
C ASN A 601 37.89 -18.29 -0.91
N ASN A 602 38.35 -17.08 -1.28
CA ASN A 602 38.13 -15.82 -0.58
C ASN A 602 37.65 -14.76 -1.58
N SER A 603 36.76 -13.85 -1.16
CA SER A 603 36.21 -12.76 -1.97
C SER A 603 37.29 -11.87 -2.60
N HIS A 604 38.42 -11.69 -1.91
CA HIS A 604 39.54 -10.87 -2.37
C HIS A 604 40.54 -11.58 -3.29
N SER A 605 40.40 -12.89 -3.55
CA SER A 605 41.35 -13.56 -4.45
C SER A 605 41.09 -13.16 -5.90
N ILE A 606 42.17 -12.88 -6.63
CA ILE A 606 42.15 -12.56 -8.06
C ILE A 606 42.72 -13.78 -8.80
N LYS A 607 41.97 -14.29 -9.78
CA LYS A 607 42.41 -15.41 -10.62
C LYS A 607 42.57 -14.94 -12.07
N PRO A 608 43.59 -15.44 -12.80
CA PRO A 608 43.84 -15.07 -14.19
C PRO A 608 42.73 -15.51 -15.16
N LYS A 609 41.93 -16.52 -14.77
CA LYS A 609 40.83 -17.06 -15.59
C LYS A 609 39.52 -16.29 -15.42
N MET A 610 39.49 -15.24 -14.58
CA MET A 610 38.31 -14.39 -14.43
C MET A 610 38.16 -13.49 -15.66
N PRO A 611 36.93 -13.01 -15.97
CA PRO A 611 36.75 -12.00 -17.01
C PRO A 611 37.58 -10.75 -16.71
N ASP A 612 38.16 -10.14 -17.76
CA ASP A 612 39.06 -8.98 -17.64
C ASP A 612 38.46 -7.84 -16.80
N ILE A 613 37.18 -7.52 -17.01
CA ILE A 613 36.44 -6.48 -16.29
C ILE A 613 36.36 -6.77 -14.78
N CYS A 614 36.31 -8.04 -14.38
CA CYS A 614 36.31 -8.41 -12.96
C CYS A 614 37.71 -8.23 -12.35
N ILE A 615 38.77 -8.53 -13.11
CA ILE A 615 40.15 -8.34 -12.67
C ILE A 615 40.45 -6.85 -12.50
N THR A 616 40.12 -6.03 -13.51
CA THR A 616 40.29 -4.57 -13.44
C THR A 616 39.50 -3.98 -12.27
N TYR A 617 38.26 -4.41 -12.07
CA TYR A 617 37.44 -3.96 -10.96
C TYR A 617 38.04 -4.28 -9.58
N LYS A 618 38.54 -5.51 -9.38
CA LYS A 618 39.20 -5.89 -8.12
C LYS A 618 40.47 -5.10 -7.87
N LEU A 619 41.32 -4.92 -8.88
CA LEU A 619 42.51 -4.07 -8.78
C LEU A 619 42.14 -2.62 -8.45
N HIS A 620 41.06 -2.10 -9.03
CA HIS A 620 40.54 -0.78 -8.69
C HIS A 620 40.12 -0.70 -7.21
N LEU A 621 39.51 -1.75 -6.64
CA LEU A 621 39.11 -1.77 -5.23
C LEU A 621 40.31 -1.86 -4.28
N GLU A 622 41.43 -2.46 -4.70
CA GLU A 622 42.68 -2.48 -3.93
C GLU A 622 43.39 -1.11 -3.95
N CYS A 623 43.14 -0.32 -5.00
CA CYS A 623 43.69 1.03 -5.11
C CYS A 623 42.91 2.05 -4.27
N GLY A 624 43.59 3.15 -3.92
CA GLY A 624 42.96 4.29 -3.25
C GLY A 624 42.10 5.15 -4.20
N LYS A 625 41.72 6.34 -3.73
CA LYS A 625 40.89 7.30 -4.50
C LYS A 625 41.50 7.72 -5.85
N MET A 626 42.83 7.71 -5.97
CA MET A 626 43.56 8.06 -7.19
C MET A 626 44.32 6.83 -7.67
N ILE A 627 44.14 6.47 -8.94
CA ILE A 627 44.76 5.31 -9.56
C ILE A 627 45.70 5.81 -10.65
N ASN A 628 46.98 5.43 -10.56
CA ASN A 628 47.92 5.65 -11.66
C ASN A 628 47.65 4.61 -12.75
N MET A 629 47.27 5.08 -13.94
CA MET A 629 46.91 4.20 -15.06
C MET A 629 48.03 3.28 -15.50
N TYR A 630 49.29 3.72 -15.40
CA TYR A 630 50.45 2.91 -15.76
C TYR A 630 50.61 1.71 -14.81
N ASP A 631 50.60 1.99 -13.49
CA ASP A 631 50.75 0.97 -12.46
C ASP A 631 49.58 -0.01 -12.46
N TRP A 632 48.36 0.49 -12.72
CA TRP A 632 47.15 -0.33 -12.80
C TRP A 632 47.18 -1.28 -14.00
N LEU A 633 47.62 -0.78 -15.17
CA LEU A 633 47.81 -1.62 -16.37
C LEU A 633 48.90 -2.65 -16.15
N GLN A 634 50.02 -2.26 -15.52
CA GLN A 634 51.10 -3.19 -15.21
C GLN A 634 50.64 -4.30 -14.25
N ALA A 635 49.90 -3.96 -13.20
CA ALA A 635 49.33 -4.94 -12.27
C ALA A 635 48.38 -5.91 -12.99
N PHE A 636 47.55 -5.41 -13.90
CA PHE A 636 46.65 -6.22 -14.69
C PHE A 636 47.39 -7.19 -15.63
N LEU A 637 48.43 -6.72 -16.33
CA LEU A 637 49.27 -7.57 -17.19
C LEU A 637 50.00 -8.65 -16.39
N CYS A 638 50.52 -8.32 -15.21
CA CYS A 638 51.15 -9.31 -14.31
C CYS A 638 50.18 -10.44 -13.91
N ILE A 639 48.89 -10.16 -13.80
CA ILE A 639 47.87 -11.15 -13.42
C ILE A 639 47.52 -12.06 -14.60
N ILE A 640 47.33 -11.51 -15.80
CA ILE A 640 46.95 -12.29 -16.98
C ILE A 640 48.13 -13.10 -17.51
N ASP A 641 49.27 -12.44 -17.69
CA ASP A 641 50.48 -13.02 -18.22
C ASP A 641 51.50 -13.22 -17.10
N SER A 642 51.45 -14.40 -16.47
CA SER A 642 52.43 -14.82 -15.43
C SER A 642 53.90 -14.84 -15.88
N SER A 643 54.19 -14.55 -17.16
CA SER A 643 55.54 -14.45 -17.74
C SER A 643 55.95 -13.01 -18.11
N PHE A 644 55.12 -12.01 -17.80
CA PHE A 644 55.37 -10.61 -18.15
C PHE A 644 56.39 -9.97 -17.19
N ASN A 645 57.63 -9.79 -17.64
CA ASN A 645 58.66 -9.04 -16.91
C ASN A 645 58.67 -7.56 -17.35
N ALA A 646 58.35 -6.66 -16.41
CA ALA A 646 58.23 -5.22 -16.64
C ALA A 646 59.53 -4.53 -17.13
N GLU A 647 60.69 -5.11 -16.85
CA GLU A 647 62.00 -4.51 -17.16
C GLU A 647 62.45 -4.69 -18.63
N ASN A 648 61.89 -5.65 -19.38
CA ASN A 648 62.41 -6.03 -20.70
C ASN A 648 61.52 -5.67 -21.91
N ASN A 649 60.28 -5.22 -21.70
CA ASN A 649 59.30 -5.03 -22.78
C ASN A 649 58.76 -3.60 -22.84
N THR A 650 59.59 -2.64 -23.24
CA THR A 650 59.13 -1.27 -23.57
C THR A 650 58.36 -1.19 -24.90
N ASN A 651 58.33 -2.28 -25.70
CA ASN A 651 57.77 -2.30 -27.06
C ASN A 651 56.84 -3.50 -27.37
N SER A 652 56.18 -4.12 -26.40
CA SER A 652 55.08 -5.06 -26.71
C SER A 652 53.80 -4.27 -27.00
N LYS A 653 53.28 -4.38 -28.22
CA LYS A 653 51.96 -3.81 -28.60
C LYS A 653 50.90 -4.30 -27.61
N ILE A 654 50.47 -3.43 -26.70
CA ILE A 654 49.38 -3.71 -25.76
C ILE A 654 48.14 -4.05 -26.61
N ASN A 655 47.52 -5.21 -26.34
CA ASN A 655 46.31 -5.62 -27.04
C ASN A 655 45.22 -4.55 -26.80
N PRO A 656 44.57 -4.02 -27.85
CA PRO A 656 43.57 -2.94 -27.72
C PRO A 656 42.33 -3.37 -26.91
N GLN A 657 42.15 -4.66 -26.68
CA GLN A 657 41.11 -5.20 -25.79
C GLN A 657 41.31 -4.75 -24.33
N TYR A 658 42.57 -4.55 -23.89
CA TYR A 658 42.88 -4.07 -22.55
C TYR A 658 42.60 -2.58 -22.34
N GLN A 659 42.33 -1.82 -23.41
CA GLN A 659 41.87 -0.43 -23.32
C GLN A 659 40.34 -0.32 -23.24
N GLN A 660 39.61 -1.41 -23.51
CA GLN A 660 38.14 -1.42 -23.57
C GLN A 660 37.47 -1.90 -22.27
N GLY A 661 38.18 -2.66 -21.43
CA GLY A 661 37.73 -3.08 -20.09
C GLY A 661 38.20 -2.12 -19.01
#